data_AF-A0A4D7DGB6-F1
#
_entry.id   AF-A0A4D7DGB6-F1
#
_cell.length_a   1.000
_cell.length_b   1.000
_cell.length_c   1.000
_cell.angle_alpha   90.00
_cell.angle_beta   90.00
_cell.angle_gamma   90.00
#
_symmetry.space_group_name_H-M   'P 1'
#
loop_
_entity.id
_entity.type
_entity.pdbx_description
1 polymer ?
#
loop_
_entity_poly.entity_id
_entity_poly.type
_entity_poly.pdbx_seq_one_letter_code
_entity_poly.pdbx_strand_id
1 'polypeptide(L)'
;MALVENAAPPAPAMNRLQDYPVDVDAGDLFRHASGDVAEKWVAMANGLSTLAAESGLSVQELVARQIQDMGMSFRIAGDDEEREWPLTPMPLLIGAQEWAEVERGLIQRARLLEQLVADIYGPQRLVDDGFLPAAVIAGSRYFARNMVGLKPRADHYLHVYAVDLARGPRGQWRVLGDRLRLANGIGYALENRLALSRGTGTLLSEINARRVARFFGDLRAGIARDCQRESPRIALLTPGRFNQSYPEQAHLARYLGFPLVEGRDLAVIDDRLYIRTIAGPKRIDAVWRWIDTNALDPLSFDARSTIGVPDMFDAWASGGLEMANWPGVELLEAPAFAAFMPRLCRTLLGEEPLLPNIATWWCGQPVEADIVRARFDEFVITPAFGQPVEGLEDGCGVAGASLSPSARDLLFDAMQRRPMDYCGQEIVHLSTTPALVGDRFEPRPFTLRAFVARGPDGEWTVMPGGFARLASSGGLLTSLMGEGDLSADVCVVDTAAVPDYGSTTLGDAPAIRRGGGILASQAADNLFWFGRYCERAEMTVRIVRSILGSSIEVDAGAGINPAVREKLVELLFLWGAIRAKDQKLSAHEACRIALGDGGLPGSVSTLLGNIRGVGLSLRDRFAPDFWRIASRPMPKLDSHRPGALLRVARELVERFGALAGLGAEDMVRGPAWRFLDIGRRLERALAVCRMTRQLGVLPEADALGALLDLCDSQITYRSRYLSLPLRDPVLDLLLLDGENPRSLVFQLQTLAAHVTVLPALGEDNLPEAPLRETRAALAPFLSLTIDAVDDALLGETERRLLTLSEAISARYFLQFERSEPVVRSNLLV
;
A
#
# COMPACT_ATOMS: atom_id res chain seq x y z
N MET A 1 -24.83 61.13 -17.08
CA MET A 1 -25.23 60.50 -18.35
C MET A 1 -24.02 59.74 -18.86
N ALA A 2 -24.22 58.45 -19.16
CA ALA A 2 -23.23 57.40 -19.47
C ALA A 2 -22.54 56.75 -18.25
N LEU A 3 -22.48 55.44 -18.08
CA LEU A 3 -23.08 54.27 -18.75
C LEU A 3 -22.93 53.14 -17.71
N VAL A 4 -24.01 52.76 -17.05
CA VAL A 4 -24.05 51.52 -16.25
C VAL A 4 -24.30 50.43 -17.28
N GLU A 5 -23.25 49.73 -17.68
CA GLU A 5 -23.39 48.51 -18.46
C GLU A 5 -24.10 47.47 -17.60
N ASN A 6 -25.33 47.16 -18.00
CA ASN A 6 -26.04 45.94 -17.66
C ASN A 6 -25.12 44.76 -17.98
N ALA A 7 -24.49 44.18 -16.94
CA ALA A 7 -24.04 42.81 -17.02
C ALA A 7 -25.27 41.95 -17.34
N ALA A 8 -25.26 41.31 -18.50
CA ALA A 8 -26.28 40.34 -18.87
C ALA A 8 -26.42 39.31 -17.73
N PRO A 9 -27.64 38.84 -17.41
CA PRO A 9 -27.79 37.74 -16.47
C PRO A 9 -26.93 36.56 -16.98
N PRO A 10 -26.21 35.84 -16.09
CA PRO A 10 -25.48 34.66 -16.50
C PRO A 10 -26.44 33.74 -17.25
N ALA A 11 -26.01 33.24 -18.42
CA ALA A 11 -26.79 32.29 -19.19
C ALA A 11 -27.28 31.17 -18.25
N PRO A 12 -28.54 30.72 -18.34
CA PRO A 12 -29.04 29.67 -17.48
C PRO A 12 -28.09 28.48 -17.57
N ALA A 13 -27.56 28.05 -16.42
CA ALA A 13 -26.60 26.97 -16.36
C ALA A 13 -27.22 25.74 -17.06
N MET A 14 -26.67 25.38 -18.23
CA MET A 14 -27.19 24.30 -19.04
C MET A 14 -27.17 23.01 -18.21
N ASN A 15 -28.33 22.41 -17.95
CA ASN A 15 -28.41 21.20 -17.13
C ASN A 15 -27.73 20.04 -17.87
N ARG A 16 -26.49 19.72 -17.49
CA ARG A 16 -25.69 18.66 -18.13
C ARG A 16 -26.25 17.25 -17.92
N LEU A 17 -27.18 17.06 -16.99
CA LEU A 17 -27.90 15.81 -16.77
C LEU A 17 -29.26 15.77 -17.47
N GLN A 18 -29.62 16.77 -18.28
CA GLN A 18 -30.89 16.83 -18.99
C GLN A 18 -31.08 15.62 -19.93
N ASP A 19 -30.03 15.28 -20.68
CA ASP A 19 -30.02 14.17 -21.65
C ASP A 19 -29.53 12.85 -21.05
N TYR A 20 -29.43 12.75 -19.72
CA TYR A 20 -29.00 11.55 -19.02
C TYR A 20 -29.99 10.39 -19.27
N PRO A 21 -29.59 9.33 -20.00
CA PRO A 21 -30.50 8.29 -20.45
C PRO A 21 -30.75 7.29 -19.31
N VAL A 22 -31.97 7.26 -18.79
CA VAL A 22 -32.39 6.28 -17.76
C VAL A 22 -33.60 5.55 -18.29
N ASP A 23 -33.57 4.22 -18.21
CA ASP A 23 -34.75 3.41 -18.46
C ASP A 23 -35.77 3.66 -17.34
N VAL A 24 -37.01 4.00 -17.69
CA VAL A 24 -38.06 4.42 -16.73
C VAL A 24 -38.33 3.32 -15.70
N ASP A 25 -38.10 2.05 -16.07
CA ASP A 25 -38.31 0.89 -15.20
C ASP A 25 -37.07 0.51 -14.35
N ALA A 26 -35.88 0.98 -14.72
CA ALA A 26 -34.63 0.72 -13.99
C ALA A 26 -34.35 1.88 -13.02
N GLY A 27 -34.82 1.75 -11.78
CA GLY A 27 -34.72 2.82 -10.78
C GLY A 27 -33.31 3.44 -10.66
N ASP A 28 -33.25 4.76 -10.55
CA ASP A 28 -31.99 5.53 -10.61
C ASP A 28 -31.86 6.49 -9.42
N LEU A 29 -30.64 6.63 -8.89
CA LEU A 29 -30.37 7.43 -7.70
C LEU A 29 -30.61 8.92 -7.93
N PHE A 30 -30.23 9.45 -9.10
CA PHE A 30 -30.47 10.86 -9.44
C PHE A 30 -31.95 11.11 -9.75
N ARG A 31 -32.60 10.25 -10.54
CA ARG A 31 -34.02 10.41 -10.88
C ARG A 31 -34.95 10.28 -9.68
N HIS A 32 -34.57 9.52 -8.66
CA HIS A 32 -35.31 9.40 -7.39
C HIS A 32 -34.90 10.43 -6.33
N ALA A 33 -33.93 11.30 -6.62
CA ALA A 33 -33.50 12.32 -5.67
C ALA A 33 -34.62 13.35 -5.43
N SER A 34 -34.71 13.88 -4.21
CA SER A 34 -35.55 15.05 -3.92
C SER A 34 -35.06 16.27 -4.71
N GLY A 35 -35.92 17.28 -4.91
CA GLY A 35 -35.59 18.48 -5.69
C GLY A 35 -34.26 19.13 -5.25
N ASP A 36 -34.09 19.36 -3.95
CA ASP A 36 -32.87 19.94 -3.39
C ASP A 36 -31.60 19.10 -3.67
N VAL A 37 -31.71 17.78 -3.63
CA VAL A 37 -30.57 16.87 -3.89
C VAL A 37 -30.30 16.78 -5.40
N ALA A 38 -31.34 16.76 -6.23
CA ALA A 38 -31.21 16.81 -7.68
C ALA A 38 -30.52 18.10 -8.15
N GLU A 39 -30.76 19.24 -7.50
CA GLU A 39 -30.02 20.47 -7.75
C GLU A 39 -28.52 20.32 -7.45
N LYS A 40 -28.14 19.59 -6.39
CA LYS A 40 -26.74 19.30 -6.09
C LYS A 40 -26.08 18.43 -7.17
N TRP A 41 -26.81 17.44 -7.70
CA TRP A 41 -26.35 16.62 -8.83
C TRP A 41 -26.06 17.48 -10.06
N VAL A 42 -26.97 18.39 -10.41
CA VAL A 42 -26.80 19.31 -11.55
C VAL A 42 -25.65 20.29 -11.31
N ALA A 43 -25.53 20.84 -10.09
CA ALA A 43 -24.43 21.72 -9.72
C ALA A 43 -23.07 21.02 -9.87
N MET A 44 -22.94 19.78 -9.39
CA MET A 44 -21.72 18.99 -9.54
C MET A 44 -21.39 18.75 -11.02
N ALA A 45 -22.36 18.28 -11.82
CA ALA A 45 -22.15 18.00 -13.24
C ALA A 45 -21.74 19.25 -14.04
N ASN A 46 -22.34 20.40 -13.72
CA ASN A 46 -22.01 21.68 -14.34
C ASN A 46 -20.61 22.15 -13.91
N GLY A 47 -20.28 22.04 -12.62
CA GLY A 47 -18.97 22.41 -12.09
C GLY A 47 -17.84 21.59 -12.71
N LEU A 48 -18.02 20.27 -12.84
CA LEU A 48 -17.06 19.39 -13.52
C LEU A 48 -16.85 19.83 -14.98
N SER A 49 -17.93 20.18 -15.68
CA SER A 49 -17.84 20.65 -17.07
C SER A 49 -17.08 21.98 -17.20
N THR A 50 -17.28 22.90 -16.26
CA THR A 50 -16.56 24.18 -16.20
C THR A 50 -15.06 23.96 -15.97
N LEU A 51 -14.70 23.08 -15.02
CA LEU A 51 -13.30 22.73 -14.75
C LEU A 51 -12.60 22.11 -15.98
N ALA A 52 -13.30 21.26 -16.72
CA ALA A 52 -12.79 20.71 -17.98
C ALA A 52 -12.48 21.82 -18.99
N ALA A 53 -13.40 22.77 -19.16
CA ALA A 53 -13.27 23.88 -20.09
C ALA A 53 -12.12 24.84 -19.70
N GLU A 54 -11.93 25.10 -18.40
CA GLU A 54 -10.88 26.00 -17.89
C GLU A 54 -9.48 25.38 -17.98
N SER A 55 -9.35 24.08 -17.69
CA SER A 55 -8.05 23.39 -17.67
C SER A 55 -7.53 23.00 -19.04
N GLY A 56 -8.41 22.88 -20.05
CA GLY A 56 -8.08 22.34 -21.37
C GLY A 56 -7.81 20.83 -21.38
N LEU A 57 -8.10 20.14 -20.27
CA LEU A 57 -8.01 18.68 -20.11
C LEU A 57 -9.40 18.13 -19.79
N SER A 58 -9.62 16.85 -20.05
CA SER A 58 -10.82 16.19 -19.54
C SER A 58 -10.76 16.12 -18.00
N VAL A 59 -11.92 16.18 -17.35
CA VAL A 59 -12.01 16.01 -15.88
C VAL A 59 -11.44 14.67 -15.43
N GLN A 60 -11.62 13.64 -16.26
CA GLN A 60 -11.06 12.31 -16.02
C GLN A 60 -9.53 12.38 -15.93
N GLU A 61 -8.86 13.12 -16.82
CA GLU A 61 -7.40 13.32 -16.77
C GLU A 61 -6.96 14.13 -15.55
N LEU A 62 -7.73 15.15 -15.14
CA LEU A 62 -7.43 15.92 -13.92
C LEU A 62 -7.46 15.02 -12.68
N VAL A 63 -8.52 14.23 -12.52
CA VAL A 63 -8.67 13.29 -11.40
C VAL A 63 -7.65 12.17 -11.49
N ALA A 64 -7.39 11.61 -12.68
CA ALA A 64 -6.37 10.58 -12.89
C ALA A 64 -4.96 11.06 -12.53
N ARG A 65 -4.62 12.32 -12.85
CA ARG A 65 -3.35 12.92 -12.40
C ARG A 65 -3.26 13.00 -10.88
N GLN A 66 -4.33 13.41 -10.19
CA GLN A 66 -4.34 13.44 -8.73
C GLN A 66 -4.18 12.04 -8.11
N ILE A 67 -4.76 11.01 -8.74
CA ILE A 67 -4.63 9.61 -8.34
C ILE A 67 -3.19 9.12 -8.50
N GLN A 68 -2.58 9.40 -9.65
CA GLN A 68 -1.17 9.11 -9.92
C GLN A 68 -0.25 9.84 -8.93
N ASP A 69 -0.50 11.12 -8.68
CA ASP A 69 0.27 11.95 -7.75
C ASP A 69 0.13 11.46 -6.30
N MET A 70 -0.99 10.85 -5.93
CA MET A 70 -1.16 10.21 -4.62
C MET A 70 -0.62 8.79 -4.55
N GLY A 71 -0.18 8.22 -5.68
CA GLY A 71 0.31 6.83 -5.77
C GLY A 71 -0.79 5.79 -5.56
N MET A 72 -2.04 6.14 -5.85
CA MET A 72 -3.21 5.27 -5.72
C MET A 72 -3.20 4.18 -6.80
N SER A 73 -3.35 2.94 -6.38
CA SER A 73 -3.27 1.77 -7.26
C SER A 73 -4.00 0.59 -6.65
N PHE A 74 -4.40 -0.38 -7.48
CA PHE A 74 -4.94 -1.66 -7.01
C PHE A 74 -4.35 -2.84 -7.79
N ARG A 75 -4.57 -4.05 -7.28
CA ARG A 75 -4.20 -5.31 -7.95
C ARG A 75 -5.44 -6.14 -8.24
N ILE A 76 -5.46 -6.78 -9.40
CA ILE A 76 -6.44 -7.81 -9.74
C ILE A 76 -5.91 -9.17 -9.26
N ALA A 77 -6.81 -10.12 -8.95
CA ALA A 77 -6.41 -11.47 -8.56
C ALA A 77 -5.63 -12.16 -9.68
N GLY A 78 -4.42 -12.61 -9.36
CA GLY A 78 -3.52 -13.25 -10.32
C GLY A 78 -2.59 -12.31 -11.10
N ASP A 79 -2.74 -10.99 -10.97
CA ASP A 79 -1.84 -10.02 -11.59
C ASP A 79 -0.61 -9.74 -10.70
N ASP A 80 0.58 -9.76 -11.30
CA ASP A 80 1.83 -9.32 -10.65
C ASP A 80 1.97 -7.78 -10.62
N GLU A 81 1.25 -7.07 -11.51
CA GLU A 81 1.34 -5.63 -11.69
C GLU A 81 0.17 -4.88 -11.02
N GLU A 82 0.48 -3.67 -10.56
CA GLU A 82 -0.51 -2.73 -10.03
C GLU A 82 -1.08 -1.87 -11.16
N ARG A 83 -2.40 -1.67 -11.13
CA ARG A 83 -3.14 -0.84 -12.07
C ARG A 83 -3.54 0.49 -11.41
N GLU A 84 -3.74 1.51 -12.24
CA GLU A 84 -4.24 2.82 -11.80
C GLU A 84 -5.67 2.70 -11.27
N TRP A 85 -5.96 3.39 -10.17
CA TRP A 85 -7.28 3.34 -9.54
C TRP A 85 -8.36 4.01 -10.42
N PRO A 86 -9.43 3.30 -10.83
CA PRO A 86 -10.38 3.78 -11.83
C PRO A 86 -11.50 4.64 -11.21
N LEU A 87 -11.15 5.79 -10.62
CA LEU A 87 -12.12 6.72 -10.03
C LEU A 87 -12.87 7.51 -11.11
N THR A 88 -14.20 7.51 -11.06
CA THR A 88 -15.00 8.47 -11.84
C THR A 88 -15.02 9.84 -11.13
N PRO A 89 -14.89 10.95 -11.86
CA PRO A 89 -15.02 12.30 -11.30
C PRO A 89 -16.42 12.61 -10.76
N MET A 90 -17.45 11.87 -11.20
CA MET A 90 -18.82 12.07 -10.76
C MET A 90 -19.08 11.24 -9.48
N PRO A 91 -19.17 11.87 -8.29
CA PRO A 91 -19.47 11.15 -7.06
C PRO A 91 -20.94 10.71 -7.01
N LEU A 92 -21.20 9.73 -6.14
CA LEU A 92 -22.52 9.27 -5.76
C LEU A 92 -23.07 10.22 -4.69
N LEU A 93 -24.10 11.02 -4.99
CA LEU A 93 -24.71 11.93 -4.01
C LEU A 93 -25.94 11.30 -3.36
N ILE A 94 -25.95 11.26 -2.02
CA ILE A 94 -27.07 10.78 -1.20
C ILE A 94 -27.52 11.92 -0.29
N GLY A 95 -28.82 12.19 -0.25
CA GLY A 95 -29.37 13.21 0.64
C GLY A 95 -29.19 12.85 2.12
N ALA A 96 -28.87 13.82 2.95
CA ALA A 96 -28.66 13.61 4.40
C ALA A 96 -29.83 12.92 5.11
N GLN A 97 -31.08 13.15 4.69
CA GLN A 97 -32.25 12.49 5.27
C GLN A 97 -32.31 11.00 4.92
N GLU A 98 -32.10 10.63 3.65
CA GLU A 98 -32.02 9.23 3.21
C GLU A 98 -30.85 8.51 3.91
N TRP A 99 -29.70 9.19 4.04
CA TRP A 99 -28.55 8.65 4.75
C TRP A 99 -28.82 8.42 6.24
N ALA A 100 -29.55 9.32 6.91
CA ALA A 100 -29.87 9.17 8.33
C ALA A 100 -30.72 7.91 8.62
N GLU A 101 -31.51 7.43 7.66
CA GLU A 101 -32.22 6.15 7.79
C GLU A 101 -31.27 4.96 7.69
N VAL A 102 -30.36 5.01 6.71
CA VAL A 102 -29.30 4.00 6.54
C VAL A 102 -28.42 3.95 7.79
N GLU A 103 -27.99 5.11 8.31
CA GLU A 103 -27.17 5.24 9.51
C GLU A 103 -27.83 4.59 10.73
N ARG A 104 -29.11 4.87 11.00
CA ARG A 104 -29.85 4.22 12.11
C ARG A 104 -29.89 2.70 11.96
N GLY A 105 -30.12 2.21 10.74
CA GLY A 105 -30.15 0.78 10.46
C GLY A 105 -28.79 0.10 10.61
N LEU A 106 -27.72 0.78 10.20
CA LEU A 106 -26.35 0.32 10.40
C LEU A 106 -25.99 0.26 11.89
N ILE A 107 -26.32 1.29 12.68
CA ILE A 107 -26.10 1.28 14.14
C ILE A 107 -26.87 0.15 14.82
N GLN A 108 -28.14 -0.10 14.46
CA GLN A 108 -28.90 -1.24 14.96
C GLN A 108 -28.20 -2.57 14.61
N ARG A 109 -27.74 -2.71 13.36
CA ARG A 109 -27.06 -3.91 12.91
C ARG A 109 -25.72 -4.12 13.63
N ALA A 110 -24.97 -3.06 13.92
CA ALA A 110 -23.74 -3.12 14.70
C ALA A 110 -24.00 -3.70 16.11
N ARG A 111 -25.02 -3.18 16.80
CA ARG A 111 -25.45 -3.69 18.12
C ARG A 111 -25.86 -5.17 18.06
N LEU A 112 -26.56 -5.57 17.00
CA LEU A 112 -26.95 -6.97 16.78
C LEU A 112 -25.72 -7.88 16.61
N LEU A 113 -24.78 -7.50 15.74
CA LEU A 113 -23.57 -8.27 15.48
C LEU A 113 -22.70 -8.40 16.74
N GLU A 114 -22.57 -7.32 17.52
CA GLU A 114 -21.86 -7.32 18.80
C GLU A 114 -22.44 -8.36 19.78
N GLN A 115 -23.77 -8.37 19.97
CA GLN A 115 -24.44 -9.34 20.84
C GLN A 115 -24.34 -10.78 20.31
N LEU A 116 -24.37 -10.95 18.98
CA LEU A 116 -24.21 -12.26 18.35
C LEU A 116 -22.83 -12.86 18.63
N VAL A 117 -21.75 -12.09 18.45
CA VAL A 117 -20.39 -12.56 18.77
C VAL A 117 -20.29 -12.90 20.26
N ALA A 118 -20.82 -12.03 21.13
CA ALA A 118 -20.79 -12.23 22.57
C ALA A 118 -21.53 -13.51 23.01
N ASP A 119 -22.66 -13.85 22.37
CA ASP A 119 -23.37 -15.12 22.64
C ASP A 119 -22.57 -16.33 22.11
N ILE A 120 -22.09 -16.28 20.86
CA ILE A 120 -21.40 -17.40 20.20
C ILE A 120 -20.13 -17.83 20.94
N TYR A 121 -19.33 -16.87 21.41
CA TYR A 121 -18.11 -17.17 22.17
C TYR A 121 -18.32 -17.18 23.69
N GLY A 122 -19.50 -16.79 24.18
CA GLY A 122 -19.87 -16.79 25.58
C GLY A 122 -20.89 -17.89 25.93
N PRO A 123 -22.12 -17.54 26.34
CA PRO A 123 -23.09 -18.50 26.88
C PRO A 123 -23.81 -19.37 25.85
N GLN A 124 -23.75 -19.06 24.55
CA GLN A 124 -24.33 -19.85 23.45
C GLN A 124 -25.84 -20.11 23.55
N ARG A 125 -26.60 -19.17 24.12
CA ARG A 125 -28.05 -19.32 24.35
C ARG A 125 -28.83 -19.42 23.06
N LEU A 126 -28.38 -18.75 21.99
CA LEU A 126 -29.08 -18.79 20.71
C LEU A 126 -29.13 -20.21 20.12
N VAL A 127 -28.11 -21.01 20.40
CA VAL A 127 -28.06 -22.42 19.99
C VAL A 127 -28.93 -23.26 20.91
N ASP A 128 -28.80 -23.10 22.22
CA ASP A 128 -29.56 -23.85 23.23
C ASP A 128 -31.08 -23.66 23.10
N ASP A 129 -31.51 -22.42 22.85
CA ASP A 129 -32.91 -22.05 22.69
C ASP A 129 -33.46 -22.30 21.27
N GLY A 130 -32.62 -22.80 20.35
CA GLY A 130 -33.03 -23.13 18.98
C GLY A 130 -33.33 -21.93 18.07
N PHE A 131 -32.74 -20.77 18.36
CA PHE A 131 -32.80 -19.58 17.49
C PHE A 131 -31.77 -19.65 16.36
N LEU A 132 -30.63 -20.30 16.59
CA LEU A 132 -29.54 -20.44 15.63
C LEU A 132 -29.03 -21.90 15.60
N PRO A 133 -29.05 -22.58 14.44
CA PRO A 133 -28.51 -23.94 14.36
C PRO A 133 -27.00 -23.98 14.60
N ALA A 134 -26.53 -24.91 15.43
CA ALA A 134 -25.10 -25.08 15.73
C ALA A 134 -24.23 -25.26 14.47
N ALA A 135 -24.78 -25.88 13.43
CA ALA A 135 -24.10 -26.08 12.15
C ALA A 135 -23.76 -24.77 11.41
N VAL A 136 -24.52 -23.69 11.63
CA VAL A 136 -24.23 -22.37 11.05
C VAL A 136 -22.93 -21.78 11.64
N ILE A 137 -22.64 -22.08 12.90
CA ILE A 137 -21.40 -21.67 13.57
C ILE A 137 -20.28 -22.66 13.22
N ALA A 138 -20.49 -23.95 13.52
CA ALA A 138 -19.46 -24.98 13.43
C ALA A 138 -19.02 -25.31 11.98
N GLY A 139 -19.83 -24.98 10.97
CA GLY A 139 -19.49 -25.13 9.56
C GLY A 139 -18.53 -24.06 9.03
N SER A 140 -18.39 -22.92 9.73
CA SER A 140 -17.46 -21.87 9.33
C SER A 140 -16.03 -22.21 9.72
N ARG A 141 -15.08 -22.09 8.78
CA ARG A 141 -13.63 -22.21 9.06
C ARG A 141 -13.11 -21.11 9.97
N TYR A 142 -13.87 -20.04 10.16
CA TYR A 142 -13.50 -18.92 11.00
C TYR A 142 -14.05 -19.03 12.43
N PHE A 143 -14.81 -20.09 12.73
CA PHE A 143 -15.18 -20.38 14.10
C PHE A 143 -13.94 -20.79 14.90
N ALA A 144 -13.44 -19.87 15.71
CA ALA A 144 -12.22 -20.03 16.46
C ALA A 144 -12.52 -20.69 17.81
N ARG A 145 -12.51 -22.04 17.85
CA ARG A 145 -12.86 -22.81 19.06
C ARG A 145 -12.08 -22.39 20.31
N ASN A 146 -10.81 -22.03 20.14
CA ASN A 146 -9.94 -21.58 21.24
C ASN A 146 -10.38 -20.24 21.86
N MET A 147 -11.29 -19.51 21.21
CA MET A 147 -11.86 -18.25 21.70
C MET A 147 -13.09 -18.46 22.58
N VAL A 148 -13.66 -19.66 22.66
CA VAL A 148 -14.84 -19.93 23.50
C VAL A 148 -14.50 -19.74 24.98
N GLY A 149 -15.29 -18.92 25.67
CA GLY A 149 -15.08 -18.53 27.06
C GLY A 149 -14.14 -17.34 27.25
N LEU A 150 -13.48 -16.86 26.19
CA LEU A 150 -12.67 -15.64 26.22
C LEU A 150 -13.54 -14.43 25.88
N LYS A 151 -13.25 -13.30 26.53
CA LYS A 151 -13.92 -12.03 26.25
C LYS A 151 -12.92 -10.88 26.19
N PRO A 152 -13.12 -9.88 25.31
CA PRO A 152 -12.32 -8.66 25.31
C PRO A 152 -12.51 -7.92 26.63
N ARG A 153 -11.50 -7.15 27.05
CA ARG A 153 -11.51 -6.50 28.37
C ARG A 153 -12.60 -5.45 28.51
N ALA A 154 -12.84 -4.70 27.45
CA ALA A 154 -13.88 -3.68 27.40
C ALA A 154 -15.27 -4.25 27.02
N ASP A 155 -15.40 -5.57 26.90
CA ASP A 155 -16.60 -6.24 26.36
C ASP A 155 -16.98 -5.71 24.94
N HIS A 156 -16.00 -5.19 24.19
CA HIS A 156 -16.11 -4.75 22.81
C HIS A 156 -15.40 -5.75 21.87
N TYR A 157 -16.18 -6.53 21.13
CA TYR A 157 -15.69 -7.48 20.13
C TYR A 157 -15.42 -6.83 18.77
N LEU A 158 -16.18 -5.79 18.43
CA LEU A 158 -16.09 -5.08 17.17
C LEU A 158 -15.69 -3.61 17.41
N HIS A 159 -14.71 -3.13 16.64
CA HIS A 159 -14.29 -1.73 16.58
C HIS A 159 -14.59 -1.10 15.23
N VAL A 160 -14.49 -1.89 14.16
CA VAL A 160 -14.68 -1.43 12.77
C VAL A 160 -15.39 -2.51 12.00
N TYR A 161 -16.46 -2.20 11.29
CA TYR A 161 -16.98 -3.12 10.29
C TYR A 161 -17.53 -2.37 9.09
N ALA A 162 -17.66 -3.07 7.98
CA ALA A 162 -18.23 -2.53 6.76
C ALA A 162 -19.45 -3.35 6.33
N VAL A 163 -20.33 -2.73 5.56
CA VAL A 163 -21.56 -3.36 5.07
C VAL A 163 -21.71 -3.06 3.60
N ASP A 164 -21.87 -4.11 2.79
CA ASP A 164 -22.22 -3.99 1.38
C ASP A 164 -23.73 -3.76 1.25
N LEU A 165 -24.10 -2.66 0.62
CA LEU A 165 -25.47 -2.20 0.42
C LEU A 165 -25.81 -2.16 -1.07
N ALA A 166 -27.04 -2.56 -1.36
CA ALA A 166 -27.70 -2.32 -2.63
C ALA A 166 -28.89 -1.41 -2.43
N ARG A 167 -29.13 -0.55 -3.41
CA ARG A 167 -30.38 0.20 -3.53
C ARG A 167 -31.21 -0.45 -4.63
N GLY A 168 -32.41 -0.88 -4.29
CA GLY A 168 -33.33 -1.49 -5.25
C GLY A 168 -33.97 -0.45 -6.18
N PRO A 169 -34.68 -0.90 -7.24
CA PRO A 169 -35.30 -0.02 -8.23
C PRO A 169 -36.42 0.88 -7.66
N ARG A 170 -36.93 0.62 -6.45
CA ARG A 170 -37.93 1.47 -5.78
C ARG A 170 -37.31 2.36 -4.68
N GLY A 171 -35.98 2.46 -4.64
CA GLY A 171 -35.24 3.29 -3.68
C GLY A 171 -35.00 2.65 -2.31
N GLN A 172 -35.39 1.41 -2.10
CA GLN A 172 -35.19 0.68 -0.85
C GLN A 172 -33.74 0.21 -0.70
N TRP A 173 -33.14 0.46 0.46
CA TRP A 173 -31.80 -0.03 0.79
C TRP A 173 -31.86 -1.43 1.41
N ARG A 174 -30.93 -2.29 0.99
CA ARG A 174 -30.82 -3.67 1.47
C ARG A 174 -29.36 -4.05 1.73
N VAL A 175 -29.13 -4.83 2.77
CA VAL A 175 -27.81 -5.42 3.06
C VAL A 175 -27.55 -6.62 2.13
N LEU A 176 -26.45 -6.54 1.39
CA LEU A 176 -25.91 -7.64 0.59
C LEU A 176 -25.04 -8.57 1.44
N GLY A 177 -24.23 -8.00 2.34
CA GLY A 177 -23.36 -8.76 3.23
C GLY A 177 -22.59 -7.89 4.21
N ASP A 178 -22.24 -8.48 5.35
CA ASP A 178 -21.40 -7.86 6.37
C ASP A 178 -19.92 -8.18 6.14
N ARG A 179 -19.05 -7.24 6.51
CA ARG A 179 -17.59 -7.33 6.40
C ARG A 179 -16.96 -6.97 7.75
N LEU A 180 -16.70 -7.99 8.55
CA LEU A 180 -16.19 -7.93 9.93
C LEU A 180 -14.72 -8.33 10.02
N ARG A 181 -14.20 -9.04 9.02
CA ARG A 181 -12.83 -9.52 8.89
C ARG A 181 -11.88 -8.39 8.55
N LEU A 182 -12.14 -7.74 7.42
CA LEU A 182 -11.36 -6.63 6.89
C LEU A 182 -12.32 -5.53 6.44
N ALA A 183 -12.08 -4.29 6.88
CA ALA A 183 -12.81 -3.13 6.39
C ALA A 183 -12.27 -2.66 5.01
N ASN A 184 -12.06 -3.59 4.07
CA ASN A 184 -11.54 -3.29 2.74
C ASN A 184 -12.41 -2.23 2.06
N GLY A 185 -11.79 -1.25 1.41
CA GLY A 185 -12.47 -0.10 0.82
C GLY A 185 -12.49 1.15 1.70
N ILE A 186 -12.19 1.04 3.00
CA ILE A 186 -12.21 2.19 3.91
C ILE A 186 -11.09 3.18 3.58
N GLY A 187 -9.91 2.67 3.17
CA GLY A 187 -8.80 3.50 2.71
C GLY A 187 -9.12 4.09 1.34
N TYR A 188 -9.71 3.31 0.43
CA TYR A 188 -10.15 3.81 -0.87
C TYR A 188 -11.24 4.90 -0.76
N ALA A 189 -12.16 4.82 0.21
CA ALA A 189 -13.15 5.88 0.45
C ALA A 189 -12.49 7.21 0.84
N LEU A 190 -11.47 7.16 1.72
CA LEU A 190 -10.67 8.32 2.08
C LEU A 190 -9.89 8.87 0.87
N GLU A 191 -9.23 7.99 0.12
CA GLU A 191 -8.44 8.36 -1.05
C GLU A 191 -9.30 9.01 -2.14
N ASN A 192 -10.47 8.43 -2.44
CA ASN A 192 -11.44 9.00 -3.38
C ASN A 192 -11.85 10.41 -2.97
N ARG A 193 -12.17 10.61 -1.68
CA ARG A 193 -12.53 11.93 -1.14
C ARG A 193 -11.40 12.95 -1.30
N LEU A 194 -10.16 12.55 -1.02
CA LEU A 194 -8.99 13.42 -1.15
C LEU A 194 -8.68 13.73 -2.63
N ALA A 195 -8.81 12.73 -3.52
CA ALA A 195 -8.65 12.88 -4.96
C ALA A 195 -9.62 13.92 -5.52
N LEU A 196 -10.91 13.76 -5.22
CA LEU A 196 -11.94 14.69 -5.67
C LEU A 196 -11.73 16.07 -5.05
N SER A 197 -11.48 16.18 -3.74
CA SER A 197 -11.25 17.48 -3.10
C SER A 197 -10.09 18.26 -3.71
N ARG A 198 -9.02 17.59 -4.18
CA ARG A 198 -7.90 18.24 -4.87
C ARG A 198 -8.17 18.51 -6.35
N GLY A 199 -8.81 17.57 -7.04
CA GLY A 199 -9.09 17.66 -8.47
C GLY A 199 -10.25 18.59 -8.82
N THR A 200 -11.22 18.75 -7.92
CA THR A 200 -12.45 19.53 -8.15
C THR A 200 -12.53 20.82 -7.35
N GLY A 201 -11.50 21.17 -6.56
CA GLY A 201 -11.48 22.40 -5.77
C GLY A 201 -12.69 22.53 -4.83
N THR A 202 -13.46 23.61 -4.98
CA THR A 202 -14.58 23.98 -4.10
C THR A 202 -15.88 23.24 -4.39
N LEU A 203 -15.99 22.45 -5.47
CA LEU A 203 -17.26 21.84 -5.88
C LEU A 203 -17.91 20.99 -4.78
N LEU A 204 -17.13 20.22 -4.01
CA LEU A 204 -17.66 19.43 -2.89
C LEU A 204 -18.29 20.30 -1.80
N SER A 205 -17.74 21.49 -1.55
CA SER A 205 -18.29 22.44 -0.60
C SER A 205 -19.55 23.15 -1.13
N GLU A 206 -19.60 23.45 -2.44
CA GLU A 206 -20.76 24.07 -3.10
C GLU A 206 -22.00 23.16 -3.07
N ILE A 207 -21.79 21.85 -3.14
CA ILE A 207 -22.85 20.85 -2.98
C ILE A 207 -23.15 20.49 -1.52
N ASN A 208 -22.52 21.15 -0.54
CA ASN A 208 -22.64 20.86 0.89
C ASN A 208 -22.34 19.39 1.23
N ALA A 209 -21.30 18.80 0.63
CA ALA A 209 -20.89 17.45 0.97
C ALA A 209 -20.29 17.40 2.39
N ARG A 210 -20.75 16.44 3.20
CA ARG A 210 -20.23 16.21 4.56
C ARG A 210 -18.78 15.73 4.54
N ARG A 211 -18.04 16.10 5.58
CA ARG A 211 -16.63 15.71 5.77
C ARG A 211 -16.53 14.33 6.42
N VAL A 212 -15.66 13.48 5.88
CA VAL A 212 -15.39 12.13 6.42
C VAL A 212 -14.26 12.10 7.47
N ALA A 213 -13.48 13.18 7.62
CA ALA A 213 -12.31 13.21 8.50
C ALA A 213 -12.62 12.88 9.96
N ARG A 214 -13.78 13.34 10.46
CA ARG A 214 -14.22 13.07 11.84
C ARG A 214 -14.36 11.57 12.12
N PHE A 215 -14.92 10.81 11.18
CA PHE A 215 -15.08 9.37 11.33
C PHE A 215 -13.75 8.65 11.60
N PHE A 216 -12.66 9.05 10.94
CA PHE A 216 -11.35 8.46 11.16
C PHE A 216 -10.74 8.87 12.52
N GLY A 217 -11.04 10.09 12.99
CA GLY A 217 -10.75 10.53 14.36
C GLY A 217 -11.46 9.66 15.40
N ASP A 218 -12.76 9.48 15.22
CA ASP A 218 -13.61 8.68 16.12
C ASP A 218 -13.17 7.22 16.13
N LEU A 219 -12.89 6.63 14.95
CA LEU A 219 -12.34 5.29 14.79
C LEU A 219 -11.05 5.08 15.60
N ARG A 220 -10.08 5.99 15.42
CA ARG A 220 -8.80 5.90 16.14
C ARG A 220 -9.02 6.02 17.65
N ALA A 221 -9.91 6.92 18.07
CA ALA A 221 -10.21 7.12 19.49
C ALA A 221 -10.96 5.93 20.09
N GLY A 222 -11.86 5.28 19.34
CA GLY A 222 -12.57 4.08 19.77
C GLY A 222 -11.65 2.89 20.01
N ILE A 223 -10.65 2.67 19.15
CA ILE A 223 -9.62 1.64 19.41
C ILE A 223 -8.76 2.02 20.63
N ALA A 224 -8.39 3.31 20.75
CA ALA A 224 -7.56 3.79 21.85
C ALA A 224 -8.25 3.67 23.23
N ARG A 225 -9.57 3.82 23.27
CA ARG A 225 -10.39 3.77 24.47
C ARG A 225 -10.22 2.46 25.25
N ASP A 226 -10.11 1.35 24.53
CA ASP A 226 -10.06 0.01 25.14
C ASP A 226 -8.62 -0.36 25.59
N CYS A 227 -7.65 0.51 25.31
CA CYS A 227 -6.27 0.33 25.75
C CYS A 227 -6.04 0.86 27.18
N GLN A 228 -5.11 0.24 27.91
CA GLN A 228 -4.80 0.64 29.29
C GLN A 228 -3.94 1.92 29.41
N ARG A 229 -3.16 2.25 28.38
CA ARG A 229 -2.25 3.41 28.40
C ARG A 229 -2.99 4.63 27.89
N GLU A 230 -2.81 5.77 28.55
CA GLU A 230 -3.39 7.07 28.15
C GLU A 230 -3.03 7.47 26.70
N SER A 231 -1.82 7.16 26.26
CA SER A 231 -1.39 7.32 24.86
C SER A 231 -0.96 5.96 24.32
N PRO A 232 -1.92 5.12 23.90
CA PRO A 232 -1.62 3.77 23.45
C PRO A 232 -1.00 3.79 22.06
N ARG A 233 -0.17 2.79 21.79
CA ARG A 233 0.36 2.57 20.45
C ARG A 233 -0.49 1.56 19.71
N ILE A 234 -1.17 2.04 18.68
CA ILE A 234 -2.03 1.25 17.82
C ILE A 234 -1.26 0.98 16.51
N ALA A 235 -1.14 -0.28 16.11
CA ALA A 235 -0.51 -0.67 14.84
C ALA A 235 -1.54 -1.23 13.85
N LEU A 236 -1.27 -1.13 12.55
CA LEU A 236 -2.02 -1.81 11.49
C LEU A 236 -1.22 -3.04 11.04
N LEU A 237 -1.73 -4.25 11.30
CA LEU A 237 -1.08 -5.50 10.94
C LEU A 237 -1.49 -5.94 9.54
N THR A 238 -0.55 -5.91 8.59
CA THR A 238 -0.76 -6.27 7.19
C THR A 238 -0.16 -7.64 6.86
N PRO A 239 -0.77 -8.42 5.94
CA PRO A 239 -0.15 -9.62 5.37
C PRO A 239 1.04 -9.30 4.45
N GLY A 240 1.25 -8.01 4.11
CA GLY A 240 2.38 -7.53 3.31
C GLY A 240 2.00 -7.15 1.88
N ARG A 241 3.00 -6.69 1.12
CA ARG A 241 2.86 -6.01 -0.19
C ARG A 241 2.18 -6.80 -1.31
N PHE A 242 2.08 -8.13 -1.18
CA PHE A 242 1.46 -8.98 -2.19
C PHE A 242 -0.05 -9.09 -2.03
N ASN A 243 -0.61 -8.49 -0.99
CA ASN A 243 -2.05 -8.39 -0.81
C ASN A 243 -2.63 -7.27 -1.70
N GLN A 244 -3.79 -7.53 -2.29
CA GLN A 244 -4.45 -6.60 -3.22
C GLN A 244 -4.84 -5.25 -2.61
N SER A 245 -5.18 -5.22 -1.31
CA SER A 245 -5.52 -3.99 -0.58
C SER A 245 -4.33 -3.37 0.15
N TYR A 246 -3.09 -3.84 -0.10
CA TYR A 246 -1.91 -3.23 0.53
C TYR A 246 -1.78 -1.71 0.30
N PRO A 247 -2.04 -1.16 -0.92
CA PRO A 247 -1.98 0.28 -1.13
C PRO A 247 -2.92 1.08 -0.20
N GLU A 248 -4.19 0.66 -0.06
CA GLU A 248 -5.13 1.34 0.83
C GLU A 248 -4.73 1.21 2.30
N GLN A 249 -4.16 0.07 2.70
CA GLN A 249 -3.65 -0.14 4.07
C GLN A 249 -2.51 0.82 4.40
N ALA A 250 -1.55 0.99 3.48
CA ALA A 250 -0.42 1.89 3.68
C ALA A 250 -0.85 3.36 3.76
N HIS A 251 -1.80 3.78 2.91
CA HIS A 251 -2.35 5.13 2.96
C HIS A 251 -3.09 5.38 4.27
N LEU A 252 -3.94 4.43 4.67
CA LEU A 252 -4.75 4.51 5.88
C LEU A 252 -3.89 4.55 7.14
N ALA A 253 -2.86 3.69 7.22
CA ALA A 253 -1.90 3.69 8.32
C ALA A 253 -1.20 5.06 8.45
N ARG A 254 -0.76 5.64 7.32
CA ARG A 254 -0.15 6.97 7.29
C ARG A 254 -1.13 8.06 7.74
N TYR A 255 -2.38 8.01 7.28
CA TYR A 255 -3.41 9.00 7.64
C TYR A 255 -3.77 8.94 9.14
N LEU A 256 -3.93 7.75 9.69
CA LEU A 256 -4.25 7.53 11.10
C LEU A 256 -3.03 7.69 12.03
N GLY A 257 -1.82 7.68 11.48
CA GLY A 257 -0.57 7.72 12.23
C GLY A 257 -0.21 6.39 12.90
N PHE A 258 -0.71 5.27 12.37
CA PHE A 258 -0.38 3.93 12.84
C PHE A 258 0.90 3.43 12.16
N PRO A 259 1.84 2.79 12.88
CA PRO A 259 2.85 1.97 12.23
C PRO A 259 2.16 0.84 11.45
N LEU A 260 2.43 0.78 10.14
CA LEU A 260 2.15 -0.38 9.31
C LEU A 260 3.20 -1.47 9.61
N VAL A 261 2.76 -2.66 10.01
CA VAL A 261 3.64 -3.75 10.46
C VAL A 261 3.23 -5.07 9.83
N GLU A 262 4.21 -5.91 9.52
CA GLU A 262 4.01 -7.31 9.15
C GLU A 262 4.27 -8.22 10.36
N GLY A 263 3.83 -9.48 10.32
CA GLY A 263 4.04 -10.42 11.45
C GLY A 263 5.50 -10.55 11.89
N ARG A 264 6.44 -10.53 10.93
CA ARG A 264 7.89 -10.57 11.18
C ARG A 264 8.48 -9.34 11.88
N ASP A 265 7.80 -8.20 11.84
CA ASP A 265 8.21 -6.99 12.55
C ASP A 265 7.89 -7.08 14.04
N LEU A 266 7.04 -8.02 14.42
CA LEU A 266 6.46 -8.14 15.74
C LEU A 266 7.05 -9.33 16.49
N ALA A 267 7.06 -9.21 17.81
CA ALA A 267 7.38 -10.29 18.71
C ALA A 267 6.58 -10.13 20.00
N VAL A 268 6.19 -11.26 20.58
CA VAL A 268 5.58 -11.29 21.92
C VAL A 268 6.67 -11.53 22.96
N ILE A 269 6.63 -10.75 24.04
CA ILE A 269 7.54 -10.86 25.19
C ILE A 269 6.69 -10.61 26.43
N ASP A 270 6.71 -11.52 27.42
CA ASP A 270 5.93 -11.41 28.66
C ASP A 270 4.45 -11.06 28.41
N ASP A 271 3.80 -11.84 27.54
CA ASP A 271 2.40 -11.70 27.11
C ASP A 271 2.05 -10.32 26.53
N ARG A 272 3.03 -9.60 25.98
CA ARG A 272 2.83 -8.28 25.38
C ARG A 272 3.47 -8.22 24.00
N LEU A 273 2.83 -7.49 23.10
CA LEU A 273 3.30 -7.33 21.73
C LEU A 273 4.31 -6.18 21.63
N TYR A 274 5.40 -6.41 20.90
CA TYR A 274 6.43 -5.41 20.62
C TYR A 274 6.73 -5.35 19.13
N ILE A 275 6.93 -4.14 18.61
CA ILE A 275 7.55 -3.91 17.31
C ILE A 275 9.08 -3.85 17.47
N ARG A 276 9.81 -4.53 16.60
CA ARG A 276 11.27 -4.49 16.52
C ARG A 276 11.70 -3.20 15.82
N THR A 277 12.49 -2.38 16.50
CA THR A 277 12.94 -1.07 15.99
C THR A 277 14.44 -0.95 16.11
N ILE A 278 15.03 -0.02 15.35
CA ILE A 278 16.47 0.29 15.43
C ILE A 278 16.93 0.71 16.85
N ALA A 279 15.99 1.21 17.67
CA ALA A 279 16.19 1.69 19.04
C ALA A 279 15.69 0.69 20.10
N GLY A 280 15.61 -0.59 19.74
CA GLY A 280 15.10 -1.67 20.59
C GLY A 280 13.58 -1.87 20.47
N PRO A 281 13.04 -2.92 21.13
CA PRO A 281 11.63 -3.25 21.06
C PRO A 281 10.77 -2.13 21.67
N LYS A 282 9.65 -1.81 21.02
CA LYS A 282 8.64 -0.86 21.54
C LYS A 282 7.29 -1.55 21.65
N ARG A 283 6.64 -1.41 22.80
CA ARG A 283 5.33 -2.03 23.05
C ARG A 283 4.27 -1.50 22.08
N ILE A 284 3.45 -2.41 21.57
CA ILE A 284 2.19 -2.18 20.88
C ILE A 284 1.07 -2.52 21.86
N ASP A 285 0.08 -1.64 21.99
CA ASP A 285 -1.03 -1.80 22.92
C ASP A 285 -2.30 -2.32 22.23
N ALA A 286 -2.49 -1.97 20.96
CA ALA A 286 -3.57 -2.49 20.12
C ALA A 286 -3.10 -2.77 18.69
N VAL A 287 -3.73 -3.76 18.06
CA VAL A 287 -3.56 -4.06 16.64
C VAL A 287 -4.90 -3.96 15.94
N TRP A 288 -4.96 -3.12 14.91
CA TRP A 288 -5.97 -3.26 13.87
C TRP A 288 -5.51 -4.32 12.88
N ARG A 289 -6.08 -5.52 12.96
CA ARG A 289 -5.70 -6.65 12.13
C ARG A 289 -6.29 -6.52 10.73
N TRP A 290 -5.43 -6.63 9.72
CA TRP A 290 -5.81 -6.85 8.33
C TRP A 290 -5.47 -8.26 7.86
N ILE A 291 -5.46 -9.21 8.81
CA ILE A 291 -5.23 -10.63 8.58
C ILE A 291 -6.35 -11.45 9.25
N ASP A 292 -6.63 -12.61 8.65
CA ASP A 292 -7.64 -13.54 9.10
C ASP A 292 -7.25 -14.19 10.44
N THR A 293 -8.24 -14.55 11.25
CA THR A 293 -8.02 -15.18 12.56
C THR A 293 -7.11 -16.40 12.49
N ASN A 294 -7.33 -17.28 11.52
CA ASN A 294 -6.52 -18.49 11.37
C ASN A 294 -5.04 -18.21 11.06
N ALA A 295 -4.73 -17.02 10.54
CA ALA A 295 -3.38 -16.62 10.19
C ALA A 295 -2.69 -15.78 11.28
N LEU A 296 -3.41 -15.34 12.34
CA LEU A 296 -2.88 -14.43 13.37
C LEU A 296 -1.71 -15.04 14.16
N ASP A 297 -1.83 -16.30 14.57
CA ASP A 297 -0.86 -16.98 15.40
C ASP A 297 -0.67 -18.42 14.90
N PRO A 298 0.51 -18.78 14.35
CA PRO A 298 0.77 -20.13 13.86
C PRO A 298 0.83 -21.19 14.96
N LEU A 299 1.02 -20.82 16.23
CA LEU A 299 1.06 -21.76 17.35
C LEU A 299 -0.34 -22.14 17.85
N SER A 300 -1.29 -21.20 17.72
CA SER A 300 -2.65 -21.34 18.28
C SER A 300 -3.72 -21.65 17.22
N PHE A 301 -3.48 -21.31 15.95
CA PHE A 301 -4.42 -21.52 14.85
C PHE A 301 -3.84 -22.39 13.72
N ASP A 302 -3.45 -21.80 12.58
CA ASP A 302 -2.88 -22.55 11.44
C ASP A 302 -1.36 -22.48 11.45
N ALA A 303 -0.72 -23.60 11.77
CA ALA A 303 0.75 -23.76 11.79
C ALA A 303 1.44 -23.51 10.43
N ARG A 304 0.68 -23.44 9.32
CA ARG A 304 1.20 -23.07 7.99
C ARG A 304 1.28 -21.56 7.78
N SER A 305 0.72 -20.76 8.69
CA SER A 305 0.75 -19.30 8.57
C SER A 305 2.19 -18.79 8.64
N THR A 306 2.60 -18.01 7.63
CA THR A 306 3.90 -17.32 7.59
C THR A 306 3.77 -15.81 7.80
N ILE A 307 2.55 -15.33 8.05
CA ILE A 307 2.22 -13.90 8.18
C ILE A 307 1.75 -13.51 9.58
N GLY A 308 1.51 -14.50 10.44
CA GLY A 308 1.14 -14.31 11.84
C GLY A 308 2.31 -13.97 12.75
N VAL A 309 2.01 -13.82 14.03
CA VAL A 309 2.98 -13.59 15.10
C VAL A 309 2.85 -14.75 16.11
N PRO A 310 3.92 -15.51 16.36
CA PRO A 310 3.91 -16.53 17.40
C PRO A 310 3.55 -15.95 18.78
N ASP A 311 2.81 -16.71 19.58
CA ASP A 311 2.34 -16.38 20.95
C ASP A 311 1.41 -15.15 21.02
N MET A 312 0.94 -14.65 19.87
CA MET A 312 0.04 -13.50 19.85
C MET A 312 -1.28 -13.81 20.53
N PHE A 313 -1.75 -15.07 20.46
CA PHE A 313 -2.94 -15.52 21.17
C PHE A 313 -2.85 -15.30 22.67
N ASP A 314 -1.75 -15.74 23.29
CA ASP A 314 -1.55 -15.57 24.74
C ASP A 314 -1.47 -14.10 25.13
N ALA A 315 -0.88 -13.26 24.27
CA ALA A 315 -0.79 -11.82 24.50
C ALA A 315 -2.17 -11.13 24.58
N TRP A 316 -3.13 -11.48 23.71
CA TRP A 316 -4.48 -10.90 23.81
C TRP A 316 -5.38 -11.65 24.80
N ALA A 317 -5.21 -12.97 24.98
CA ALA A 317 -6.01 -13.77 25.91
C ALA A 317 -5.74 -13.38 27.38
N SER A 318 -4.48 -13.06 27.70
CA SER A 318 -4.10 -12.45 29.00
C SER A 318 -4.46 -10.96 29.08
N GLY A 319 -4.82 -10.35 27.95
CA GLY A 319 -5.15 -8.94 27.78
C GLY A 319 -3.95 -7.99 27.81
N GLY A 320 -2.75 -8.47 27.50
CA GLY A 320 -1.58 -7.62 27.23
C GLY A 320 -1.68 -6.84 25.91
N LEU A 321 -2.58 -7.26 25.01
CA LEU A 321 -2.84 -6.69 23.68
C LEU A 321 -4.35 -6.57 23.40
N GLU A 322 -4.78 -5.43 22.86
CA GLU A 322 -6.13 -5.20 22.34
C GLU A 322 -6.23 -5.50 20.83
N MET A 323 -7.35 -6.04 20.36
CA MET A 323 -7.51 -6.53 18.99
C MET A 323 -8.74 -5.89 18.32
N ALA A 324 -8.50 -5.11 17.28
CA ALA A 324 -9.53 -4.53 16.43
C ALA A 324 -9.58 -5.27 15.09
N ASN A 325 -10.60 -6.04 14.75
CA ASN A 325 -11.65 -6.60 15.62
C ASN A 325 -11.16 -7.85 16.37
N TRP A 326 -11.96 -8.33 17.32
CA TRP A 326 -11.70 -9.57 18.04
C TRP A 326 -11.54 -10.77 17.09
N PRO A 327 -10.63 -11.72 17.36
CA PRO A 327 -10.49 -12.92 16.53
C PRO A 327 -11.76 -13.78 16.54
N GLY A 328 -12.16 -14.27 15.36
CA GLY A 328 -13.28 -15.18 15.18
C GLY A 328 -14.61 -14.52 14.80
N VAL A 329 -14.69 -13.19 14.75
CA VAL A 329 -15.89 -12.46 14.32
C VAL A 329 -16.21 -12.64 12.84
N GLU A 330 -15.24 -13.07 12.05
CA GLU A 330 -15.36 -13.34 10.61
C GLU A 330 -16.44 -14.37 10.27
N LEU A 331 -16.76 -15.28 11.20
CA LEU A 331 -17.78 -16.30 10.94
C LEU A 331 -19.14 -15.69 10.61
N LEU A 332 -19.43 -14.49 11.11
CA LEU A 332 -20.68 -13.77 10.86
C LEU A 332 -20.77 -13.21 9.44
N GLU A 333 -19.68 -13.23 8.65
CA GLU A 333 -19.74 -12.91 7.21
C GLU A 333 -20.33 -14.05 6.37
N ALA A 334 -20.51 -15.25 6.95
CA ALA A 334 -21.01 -16.40 6.21
C ALA A 334 -22.46 -16.15 5.72
N PRO A 335 -22.77 -16.36 4.43
CA PRO A 335 -24.10 -16.16 3.88
C PRO A 335 -25.23 -16.85 4.65
N ALA A 336 -24.95 -17.99 5.30
CA ALA A 336 -25.91 -18.69 6.16
C ALA A 336 -26.52 -17.80 7.26
N PHE A 337 -25.76 -16.87 7.86
CA PHE A 337 -26.28 -15.99 8.92
C PHE A 337 -27.42 -15.10 8.42
N ALA A 338 -27.39 -14.68 7.16
CA ALA A 338 -28.40 -13.81 6.57
C ALA A 338 -29.83 -14.41 6.64
N ALA A 339 -29.96 -15.74 6.61
CA ALA A 339 -31.24 -16.43 6.76
C ALA A 339 -31.88 -16.21 8.16
N PHE A 340 -31.06 -15.97 9.18
CA PHE A 340 -31.50 -15.87 10.57
C PHE A 340 -31.56 -14.43 11.10
N MET A 341 -30.87 -13.48 10.43
CA MET A 341 -30.74 -12.08 10.89
C MET A 341 -32.07 -11.42 11.31
N PRO A 342 -33.20 -11.55 10.56
CA PRO A 342 -34.46 -10.94 10.98
C PRO A 342 -34.99 -11.48 12.31
N ARG A 343 -34.90 -12.80 12.52
CA ARG A 343 -35.32 -13.44 13.78
C ARG A 343 -34.38 -13.11 14.92
N LEU A 344 -33.07 -13.08 14.66
CA LEU A 344 -32.05 -12.73 15.65
C LEU A 344 -32.19 -11.28 16.12
N CYS A 345 -32.50 -10.34 15.22
CA CYS A 345 -32.77 -8.95 15.57
C CYS A 345 -33.91 -8.82 16.60
N ARG A 346 -35.04 -9.47 16.34
CA ARG A 346 -36.17 -9.49 17.28
C ARG A 346 -35.82 -10.15 18.62
N THR A 347 -35.04 -11.23 18.58
CA THR A 347 -34.73 -12.03 19.78
C THR A 347 -33.74 -11.32 20.69
N LEU A 348 -32.70 -10.69 20.12
CA LEU A 348 -31.62 -10.05 20.87
C LEU A 348 -31.92 -8.58 21.19
N LEU A 349 -32.49 -7.83 20.25
CA LEU A 349 -32.75 -6.39 20.42
C LEU A 349 -34.20 -6.07 20.79
N GLY A 350 -35.15 -6.99 20.56
CA GLY A 350 -36.58 -6.69 20.68
C GLY A 350 -37.10 -5.75 19.59
N GLU A 351 -36.34 -5.56 18.51
CA GLU A 351 -36.62 -4.61 17.43
C GLU A 351 -36.77 -5.34 16.08
N GLU A 352 -37.54 -4.78 15.14
CA GLU A 352 -37.52 -5.21 13.74
C GLU A 352 -36.28 -4.65 13.02
N PRO A 353 -35.70 -5.37 12.05
CA PRO A 353 -34.58 -4.85 11.25
C PRO A 353 -34.99 -3.58 10.50
N LEU A 354 -34.34 -2.46 10.81
CA LEU A 354 -34.54 -1.19 10.09
C LEU A 354 -33.96 -1.25 8.67
N LEU A 355 -32.84 -1.97 8.51
CA LEU A 355 -32.19 -2.19 7.23
C LEU A 355 -32.25 -3.69 6.89
N PRO A 356 -33.19 -4.12 6.05
CA PRO A 356 -33.37 -5.54 5.74
C PRO A 356 -32.20 -6.07 4.91
N ASN A 357 -31.80 -7.32 5.12
CA ASN A 357 -30.90 -8.01 4.22
C ASN A 357 -31.66 -8.60 3.02
N ILE A 358 -30.89 -9.00 2.01
CA ILE A 358 -31.44 -9.79 0.90
C ILE A 358 -32.01 -11.11 1.40
N ALA A 359 -33.14 -11.52 0.80
CA ALA A 359 -33.80 -12.76 1.17
C ALA A 359 -32.85 -13.94 0.91
N THR A 360 -32.65 -14.75 1.96
CA THR A 360 -31.68 -15.85 1.96
C THR A 360 -32.32 -17.08 2.60
N TRP A 361 -32.17 -18.23 1.92
CA TRP A 361 -32.65 -19.53 2.35
C TRP A 361 -31.44 -20.45 2.55
N TRP A 362 -31.20 -20.88 3.79
CA TRP A 362 -30.13 -21.81 4.08
C TRP A 362 -30.62 -23.25 3.87
N CYS A 363 -30.00 -23.97 2.94
CA CYS A 363 -30.43 -25.31 2.56
C CYS A 363 -30.14 -26.36 3.65
N GLY A 364 -29.49 -26.00 4.76
CA GLY A 364 -29.38 -26.87 5.94
C GLY A 364 -30.73 -27.17 6.60
N GLN A 365 -31.75 -26.34 6.35
CA GLN A 365 -33.12 -26.61 6.76
C GLN A 365 -33.91 -27.27 5.61
N PRO A 366 -34.64 -28.39 5.86
CA PRO A 366 -35.29 -29.14 4.78
C PRO A 366 -36.30 -28.34 3.95
N VAL A 367 -37.10 -27.49 4.59
CA VAL A 367 -38.15 -26.72 3.92
C VAL A 367 -37.53 -25.68 2.97
N GLU A 368 -36.51 -24.99 3.45
CA GLU A 368 -35.74 -24.00 2.71
C GLU A 368 -34.99 -24.65 1.54
N ALA A 369 -34.41 -25.83 1.74
CA ALA A 369 -33.77 -26.61 0.67
C ALA A 369 -34.75 -26.99 -0.45
N ASP A 370 -35.96 -27.42 -0.09
CA ASP A 370 -37.01 -27.77 -1.05
C ASP A 370 -37.49 -26.53 -1.84
N ILE A 371 -37.60 -25.37 -1.19
CA ILE A 371 -37.91 -24.10 -1.86
C ILE A 371 -36.83 -23.75 -2.89
N VAL A 372 -35.56 -23.80 -2.49
CA VAL A 372 -34.43 -23.49 -3.39
C VAL A 372 -34.39 -24.46 -4.55
N ARG A 373 -34.65 -25.76 -4.33
CA ARG A 373 -34.69 -26.77 -5.41
C ARG A 373 -35.86 -26.53 -6.37
N ALA A 374 -37.05 -26.21 -5.85
CA ALA A 374 -38.25 -26.01 -6.65
C ALA A 374 -38.20 -24.73 -7.50
N ARG A 375 -37.56 -23.67 -7.00
CA ARG A 375 -37.45 -22.35 -7.65
C ARG A 375 -35.99 -21.99 -7.99
N PHE A 376 -35.21 -23.00 -8.33
CA PHE A 376 -33.75 -22.90 -8.52
C PHE A 376 -33.33 -21.77 -9.47
N ASP A 377 -34.07 -21.61 -10.57
CA ASP A 377 -33.75 -20.62 -11.62
C ASP A 377 -34.01 -19.16 -11.17
N GLU A 378 -34.69 -18.95 -10.04
CA GLU A 378 -34.98 -17.64 -9.45
C GLU A 378 -33.92 -17.18 -8.43
N PHE A 379 -32.94 -18.04 -8.10
CA PHE A 379 -31.97 -17.79 -7.04
C PHE A 379 -30.53 -17.69 -7.56
N VAL A 380 -29.71 -16.97 -6.80
CA VAL A 380 -28.27 -17.15 -6.79
C VAL A 380 -27.94 -18.24 -5.77
N ILE A 381 -27.30 -19.32 -6.22
CA ILE A 381 -26.83 -20.40 -5.36
C ILE A 381 -25.41 -20.06 -4.92
N THR A 382 -25.19 -19.98 -3.61
CA THR A 382 -23.92 -19.55 -3.03
C THR A 382 -23.43 -20.54 -1.97
N PRO A 383 -22.12 -20.68 -1.74
CA PRO A 383 -21.62 -21.46 -0.61
C PRO A 383 -22.02 -20.81 0.71
N ALA A 384 -22.67 -21.57 1.59
CA ALA A 384 -23.23 -21.10 2.86
C ALA A 384 -22.19 -20.48 3.81
N PHE A 385 -20.93 -20.90 3.68
CA PHE A 385 -19.81 -20.48 4.54
C PHE A 385 -18.71 -19.71 3.77
N GLY A 386 -18.99 -19.27 2.54
CA GLY A 386 -18.05 -18.46 1.73
C GLY A 386 -16.78 -19.20 1.28
N GLN A 387 -16.81 -20.53 1.27
CA GLN A 387 -15.69 -21.39 0.86
C GLN A 387 -16.07 -22.18 -0.40
N PRO A 388 -15.09 -22.59 -1.23
CA PRO A 388 -15.33 -23.54 -2.30
C PRO A 388 -16.06 -24.79 -1.81
N VAL A 389 -17.12 -25.16 -2.51
CA VAL A 389 -17.90 -26.38 -2.28
C VAL A 389 -18.12 -27.07 -3.62
N GLU A 390 -18.52 -28.33 -3.58
CA GLU A 390 -18.73 -29.09 -4.82
C GLU A 390 -19.81 -28.44 -5.70
N GLY A 391 -19.56 -28.35 -7.00
CA GLY A 391 -20.41 -27.61 -7.95
C GLY A 391 -20.22 -26.09 -7.92
N LEU A 392 -19.49 -25.54 -6.95
CA LEU A 392 -19.12 -24.11 -6.84
C LEU A 392 -17.63 -23.98 -6.45
N GLU A 393 -16.76 -24.46 -7.33
CA GLU A 393 -15.32 -24.61 -7.07
C GLU A 393 -14.58 -23.28 -6.88
N ASP A 394 -15.06 -22.21 -7.51
CA ASP A 394 -14.50 -20.86 -7.35
C ASP A 394 -14.95 -20.17 -6.05
N GLY A 395 -15.83 -20.81 -5.27
CA GLY A 395 -16.39 -20.24 -4.03
C GLY A 395 -17.34 -19.05 -4.25
N CYS A 396 -17.65 -18.72 -5.50
CA CYS A 396 -18.56 -17.65 -5.88
C CYS A 396 -20.00 -18.16 -6.06
N GLY A 397 -20.97 -17.28 -5.83
CA GLY A 397 -22.36 -17.59 -6.14
C GLY A 397 -22.62 -17.60 -7.65
N VAL A 398 -23.55 -18.45 -8.09
CA VAL A 398 -23.97 -18.59 -9.49
C VAL A 398 -25.48 -18.41 -9.61
N ALA A 399 -25.95 -17.71 -10.65
CA ALA A 399 -27.38 -17.63 -10.92
C ALA A 399 -27.87 -18.99 -11.44
N GLY A 400 -28.89 -19.57 -10.80
CA GLY A 400 -29.39 -20.89 -11.18
C GLY A 400 -29.78 -20.98 -12.65
N ALA A 401 -30.41 -19.92 -13.17
CA ALA A 401 -30.79 -19.81 -14.58
C ALA A 401 -29.62 -19.74 -15.57
N SER A 402 -28.40 -19.46 -15.11
CA SER A 402 -27.20 -19.34 -15.97
C SER A 402 -26.43 -20.65 -16.15
N LEU A 403 -26.78 -21.70 -15.38
CA LEU A 403 -26.07 -22.97 -15.41
C LEU A 403 -26.45 -23.83 -16.61
N SER A 404 -25.46 -24.50 -17.19
CA SER A 404 -25.70 -25.55 -18.18
C SER A 404 -26.43 -26.74 -17.54
N PRO A 405 -27.16 -27.57 -18.31
CA PRO A 405 -27.84 -28.75 -17.77
C PRO A 405 -26.91 -29.67 -16.98
N SER A 406 -25.70 -29.93 -17.49
CA SER A 406 -24.72 -30.78 -16.81
C SER A 406 -24.18 -30.16 -15.51
N ALA A 407 -23.94 -28.85 -15.49
CA ALA A 407 -23.51 -28.15 -14.27
C ALA A 407 -24.63 -28.12 -13.22
N ARG A 408 -25.88 -27.98 -13.66
CA ARG A 408 -27.06 -28.03 -12.80
C ARG A 408 -27.22 -29.40 -12.14
N ASP A 409 -27.08 -30.49 -12.90
CA ASP A 409 -27.17 -31.85 -12.38
C ASP A 409 -26.09 -32.12 -11.32
N LEU A 410 -24.84 -31.75 -11.62
CA LEU A 410 -23.72 -31.86 -10.68
C LEU A 410 -23.98 -31.09 -9.38
N LEU A 411 -24.47 -29.86 -9.48
CA LEU A 411 -24.77 -29.03 -8.32
C LEU A 411 -25.95 -29.60 -7.52
N PHE A 412 -26.98 -30.14 -8.17
CA PHE A 412 -28.07 -30.80 -7.46
C PHE A 412 -27.61 -32.06 -6.72
N ASP A 413 -26.77 -32.90 -7.33
CA ASP A 413 -26.21 -34.08 -6.68
C ASP A 413 -25.34 -33.71 -5.48
N ALA A 414 -24.60 -32.60 -5.57
CA ALA A 414 -23.81 -32.06 -4.47
C ALA A 414 -24.70 -31.51 -3.33
N MET A 415 -25.71 -30.72 -3.67
CA MET A 415 -26.70 -30.20 -2.72
C MET A 415 -27.49 -31.32 -2.02
N GLN A 416 -27.77 -32.44 -2.70
CA GLN A 416 -28.41 -33.59 -2.06
C GLN A 416 -27.52 -34.25 -1.00
N ARG A 417 -26.20 -34.31 -1.24
CA ARG A 417 -25.25 -34.93 -0.30
C ARG A 417 -24.94 -34.05 0.90
N ARG A 418 -24.76 -32.74 0.69
CA ARG A 418 -24.40 -31.79 1.75
C ARG A 418 -25.22 -30.50 1.64
N PRO A 419 -26.54 -30.54 1.90
CA PRO A 419 -27.42 -29.39 1.68
C PRO A 419 -27.05 -28.18 2.57
N MET A 420 -26.50 -28.41 3.76
CA MET A 420 -26.06 -27.35 4.67
C MET A 420 -24.93 -26.46 4.15
N ASP A 421 -24.23 -26.87 3.09
CA ASP A 421 -23.11 -26.12 2.52
C ASP A 421 -23.59 -25.07 1.49
N TYR A 422 -24.90 -24.96 1.23
CA TYR A 422 -25.47 -24.08 0.21
C TYR A 422 -26.53 -23.15 0.79
N CYS A 423 -26.62 -21.95 0.21
CA CYS A 423 -27.73 -21.03 0.37
C CYS A 423 -28.31 -20.67 -1.00
N GLY A 424 -29.63 -20.49 -1.07
CA GLY A 424 -30.28 -19.73 -2.13
C GLY A 424 -30.44 -18.28 -1.70
N GLN A 425 -30.11 -17.33 -2.55
CA GLN A 425 -30.31 -15.89 -2.33
C GLN A 425 -31.14 -15.30 -3.46
N GLU A 426 -32.02 -14.33 -3.15
CA GLU A 426 -32.76 -13.61 -4.18
C GLU A 426 -31.80 -12.89 -5.15
N ILE A 427 -32.18 -12.82 -6.43
CA ILE A 427 -31.44 -12.03 -7.43
C ILE A 427 -31.70 -10.54 -7.17
N VAL A 428 -30.63 -9.78 -6.93
CA VAL A 428 -30.73 -8.35 -6.63
C VAL A 428 -30.70 -7.53 -7.91
N HIS A 429 -31.74 -6.71 -8.11
CA HIS A 429 -31.74 -5.68 -9.14
C HIS A 429 -31.19 -4.37 -8.56
N LEU A 430 -30.08 -3.89 -9.11
CA LEU A 430 -29.40 -2.68 -8.63
C LEU A 430 -29.97 -1.42 -9.28
N SER A 431 -30.08 -0.37 -8.49
CA SER A 431 -30.30 0.99 -8.98
C SER A 431 -29.06 1.50 -9.73
N THR A 432 -29.28 2.41 -10.68
CA THR A 432 -28.20 3.08 -11.40
C THR A 432 -27.85 4.45 -10.81
N THR A 433 -26.67 4.96 -11.16
CA THR A 433 -26.23 6.32 -10.85
C THR A 433 -25.55 6.93 -12.07
N PRO A 434 -25.59 8.26 -12.25
CA PRO A 434 -24.81 8.94 -13.29
C PRO A 434 -23.31 8.72 -13.07
N ALA A 435 -22.61 8.20 -14.07
CA ALA A 435 -21.16 8.10 -14.13
C ALA A 435 -20.65 8.86 -15.34
N LEU A 436 -19.55 9.61 -15.18
CA LEU A 436 -18.89 10.27 -16.31
C LEU A 436 -17.96 9.24 -16.99
N VAL A 437 -18.27 8.86 -18.23
CA VAL A 437 -17.49 7.95 -19.07
C VAL A 437 -17.11 8.69 -20.35
N GLY A 438 -15.82 8.98 -20.51
CA GLY A 438 -15.38 9.95 -21.51
C GLY A 438 -15.99 11.33 -21.21
N ASP A 439 -16.75 11.88 -22.16
CA ASP A 439 -17.41 13.19 -22.04
C ASP A 439 -18.94 13.08 -21.84
N ARG A 440 -19.47 11.89 -21.51
CA ARG A 440 -20.91 11.63 -21.39
C ARG A 440 -21.27 11.04 -20.03
N PHE A 441 -22.46 11.39 -19.55
CA PHE A 441 -23.05 10.78 -18.37
C PHE A 441 -23.85 9.52 -18.77
N GLU A 442 -23.46 8.37 -18.24
CA GLU A 442 -24.10 7.08 -18.50
C GLU A 442 -24.61 6.45 -17.20
N PRO A 443 -25.76 5.76 -17.22
CA PRO A 443 -26.26 5.05 -16.05
C PRO A 443 -25.39 3.83 -15.77
N ARG A 444 -24.86 3.74 -14.55
CA ARG A 444 -24.11 2.57 -14.10
C ARG A 444 -24.75 1.95 -12.85
N PRO A 445 -25.03 0.63 -12.85
CA PRO A 445 -25.46 -0.07 -11.64
C PRO A 445 -24.40 0.07 -10.56
N PHE A 446 -24.83 0.32 -9.32
CA PHE A 446 -23.90 0.54 -8.22
C PHE A 446 -24.17 -0.33 -7.00
N THR A 447 -23.09 -0.59 -6.25
CA THR A 447 -23.14 -1.06 -4.88
C THR A 447 -22.37 -0.07 -4.00
N LEU A 448 -22.78 0.04 -2.74
CA LEU A 448 -22.18 0.96 -1.78
C LEU A 448 -21.68 0.16 -0.57
N ARG A 449 -20.42 0.32 -0.22
CA ARG A 449 -19.89 -0.15 1.06
C ARG A 449 -19.89 1.00 2.05
N ALA A 450 -20.69 0.85 3.10
CA ALA A 450 -20.73 1.76 4.24
C ALA A 450 -19.76 1.28 5.32
N PHE A 451 -19.21 2.21 6.11
CA PHE A 451 -18.26 1.91 7.18
C PHE A 451 -18.80 2.42 8.51
N VAL A 452 -18.69 1.58 9.53
CA VAL A 452 -19.13 1.86 10.88
C VAL A 452 -17.96 1.59 11.82
N ALA A 453 -17.74 2.49 12.76
CA ALA A 453 -16.67 2.41 13.73
C ALA A 453 -17.21 2.68 15.13
N ARG A 454 -16.49 2.20 16.13
CA ARG A 454 -16.71 2.59 17.52
C ARG A 454 -16.06 3.94 17.78
N GLY A 455 -16.79 4.84 18.42
CA GLY A 455 -16.35 6.19 18.76
C GLY A 455 -15.64 6.27 20.12
N PRO A 456 -15.16 7.47 20.49
CA PRO A 456 -14.45 7.72 21.75
C PRO A 456 -15.30 7.44 23.00
N ASP A 457 -16.62 7.53 22.90
CA ASP A 457 -17.60 7.25 23.94
C ASP A 457 -17.98 5.77 24.04
N GLY A 458 -17.54 4.94 23.09
CA GLY A 458 -17.89 3.52 22.97
C GLY A 458 -19.13 3.26 22.10
N GLU A 459 -19.80 4.32 21.62
CA GLU A 459 -20.97 4.24 20.76
C GLU A 459 -20.59 4.07 19.29
N TRP A 460 -21.56 3.70 18.46
CA TRP A 460 -21.36 3.50 17.03
C TRP A 460 -21.45 4.81 16.25
N THR A 461 -20.48 5.06 15.37
CA THR A 461 -20.47 6.15 14.40
C THR A 461 -20.43 5.59 12.98
N VAL A 462 -21.18 6.18 12.07
CA VAL A 462 -21.22 5.78 10.66
C VAL A 462 -20.52 6.86 9.84
N MET A 463 -19.65 6.44 8.91
CA MET A 463 -19.02 7.38 7.99
C MET A 463 -20.12 8.10 7.19
N PRO A 464 -20.14 9.45 7.10
CA PRO A 464 -21.08 10.17 6.24
C PRO A 464 -20.61 10.11 4.77
N GLY A 465 -20.50 8.89 4.25
CA GLY A 465 -19.88 8.54 2.99
C GLY A 465 -19.57 7.04 2.93
N GLY A 466 -18.75 6.63 1.98
CA GLY A 466 -18.44 5.22 1.76
C GLY A 466 -17.67 5.00 0.47
N PHE A 467 -17.59 3.74 0.08
CA PHE A 467 -16.93 3.30 -1.14
C PHE A 467 -17.97 2.74 -2.11
N ALA A 468 -18.11 3.34 -3.29
CA ALA A 468 -19.04 2.86 -4.30
C ALA A 468 -18.31 2.18 -5.47
N ARG A 469 -18.83 1.03 -5.89
CA ARG A 469 -18.40 0.32 -7.09
C ARG A 469 -19.50 0.41 -8.15
N LEU A 470 -19.12 0.86 -9.34
CA LEU A 470 -19.99 0.96 -10.50
C LEU A 470 -19.63 -0.14 -11.49
N ALA A 471 -20.58 -1.04 -11.74
CA ALA A 471 -20.34 -2.21 -12.58
C ALA A 471 -20.23 -1.84 -14.07
N SER A 472 -19.24 -2.43 -14.75
CA SER A 472 -19.06 -2.26 -16.20
C SER A 472 -20.09 -3.04 -17.04
N SER A 473 -20.59 -4.15 -16.49
CA SER A 473 -21.57 -5.06 -17.08
C SER A 473 -22.48 -5.66 -15.99
N GLY A 474 -23.68 -6.14 -16.36
CA GLY A 474 -24.70 -6.67 -15.44
C GLY A 474 -24.39 -8.04 -14.81
N GLY A 475 -23.11 -8.41 -14.67
CA GLY A 475 -22.67 -9.67 -14.08
C GLY A 475 -22.92 -9.77 -12.57
N LEU A 476 -22.75 -10.98 -12.02
CA LEU A 476 -22.88 -11.25 -10.59
C LEU A 476 -21.86 -10.44 -9.76
N LEU A 477 -22.29 -10.02 -8.58
CA LEU A 477 -21.55 -9.09 -7.73
C LEU A 477 -20.40 -9.80 -7.02
N THR A 478 -19.18 -9.31 -7.24
CA THR A 478 -17.98 -9.69 -6.49
C THR A 478 -17.65 -8.61 -5.46
N SER A 479 -16.95 -8.96 -4.37
CA SER A 479 -16.59 -7.99 -3.31
C SER A 479 -15.34 -7.15 -3.61
N LEU A 480 -14.69 -7.40 -4.75
CA LEU A 480 -13.42 -6.82 -5.18
C LEU A 480 -13.60 -6.08 -6.51
N MET A 481 -12.70 -5.15 -6.83
CA MET A 481 -12.70 -4.46 -8.13
C MET A 481 -12.42 -5.46 -9.26
N GLY A 482 -13.34 -5.57 -10.21
CA GLY A 482 -13.17 -6.35 -11.43
C GLY A 482 -12.58 -5.53 -12.57
N GLU A 483 -12.26 -6.20 -13.68
CA GLU A 483 -11.84 -5.51 -14.90
C GLU A 483 -12.98 -4.66 -15.48
N GLY A 484 -12.68 -3.38 -15.73
CA GLY A 484 -13.63 -2.41 -16.29
C GLY A 484 -14.55 -1.73 -15.28
N ASP A 485 -14.64 -2.21 -14.03
CA ASP A 485 -15.44 -1.56 -12.99
C ASP A 485 -14.86 -0.18 -12.64
N LEU A 486 -15.74 0.78 -12.33
CA LEU A 486 -15.34 2.11 -11.86
C LEU A 486 -15.54 2.22 -10.34
N SER A 487 -14.67 3.00 -9.71
CA SER A 487 -14.83 3.44 -8.33
C SER A 487 -15.48 4.81 -8.29
N ALA A 488 -16.34 5.08 -7.32
CA ALA A 488 -16.90 6.41 -7.05
C ALA A 488 -16.77 6.76 -5.56
N ASP A 489 -16.56 8.04 -5.27
CA ASP A 489 -16.74 8.58 -3.93
C ASP A 489 -18.25 8.66 -3.61
N VAL A 490 -18.62 8.48 -2.35
CA VAL A 490 -20.00 8.62 -1.87
C VAL A 490 -20.09 9.86 -1.01
N CYS A 491 -20.84 10.86 -1.47
CA CYS A 491 -21.07 12.13 -0.76
C CYS A 491 -22.45 12.17 -0.14
N VAL A 492 -22.50 12.28 1.19
CA VAL A 492 -23.73 12.68 1.87
C VAL A 492 -23.85 14.20 1.77
N VAL A 493 -24.93 14.69 1.19
CA VAL A 493 -25.14 16.13 0.93
C VAL A 493 -26.29 16.70 1.77
N ASP A 494 -26.04 17.87 2.36
CA ASP A 494 -27.05 18.63 3.10
C ASP A 494 -27.77 19.64 2.17
N THR A 495 -29.06 19.86 2.41
CA THR A 495 -29.87 20.80 1.60
C THR A 495 -29.36 22.24 1.73
N ALA A 496 -28.96 22.62 2.95
CA ALA A 496 -28.33 23.90 3.26
C ALA A 496 -26.91 23.69 3.80
N ALA A 497 -26.09 24.75 3.71
CA ALA A 497 -24.78 24.76 4.35
C ALA A 497 -24.98 24.64 5.86
N VAL A 498 -24.55 23.53 6.45
CA VAL A 498 -24.55 23.35 7.90
C VAL A 498 -23.31 24.05 8.45
N PRO A 499 -23.43 24.96 9.43
CA PRO A 499 -22.26 25.53 10.09
C PRO A 499 -21.46 24.39 10.73
N ASP A 500 -20.26 24.16 10.18
CA ASP A 500 -19.37 23.07 10.57
C ASP A 500 -18.85 23.30 11.99
N TYR A 501 -19.34 22.52 12.97
CA TYR A 501 -18.83 22.50 14.35
C TYR A 501 -17.94 21.28 14.64
N GLY A 502 -17.42 20.61 13.61
CA GLY A 502 -16.45 19.53 13.78
C GLY A 502 -15.02 20.02 13.61
N SER A 503 -14.15 19.77 14.59
CA SER A 503 -12.72 19.94 14.35
C SER A 503 -12.28 19.04 13.19
N THR A 504 -11.52 19.58 12.24
CA THR A 504 -10.80 18.80 11.22
C THR A 504 -9.60 18.05 11.81
N THR A 505 -9.30 18.27 13.10
CA THR A 505 -8.20 17.59 13.79
C THR A 505 -8.67 16.21 14.27
N LEU A 506 -7.86 15.18 13.97
CA LEU A 506 -7.96 13.88 14.62
C LEU A 506 -7.61 14.04 16.11
N GLY A 507 -8.56 14.48 16.92
CA GLY A 507 -8.46 14.62 18.39
C GLY A 507 -7.76 15.89 18.88
N ASP A 508 -7.38 15.85 20.16
CA ASP A 508 -6.64 16.91 20.85
C ASP A 508 -5.30 17.21 20.18
N ALA A 509 -4.80 18.43 20.37
CA ALA A 509 -3.49 18.83 19.88
C ALA A 509 -2.42 17.87 20.43
N PRO A 510 -1.74 17.07 19.59
CA PRO A 510 -0.77 16.12 20.07
C PRO A 510 0.41 16.86 20.74
N ALA A 511 1.01 16.24 21.75
CA ALA A 511 2.23 16.76 22.34
C ALA A 511 3.30 16.97 21.24
N ILE A 512 3.92 18.14 21.23
CA ILE A 512 4.98 18.46 20.25
C ILE A 512 6.14 17.48 20.46
N ARG A 513 6.38 16.62 19.47
CA ARG A 513 7.51 15.69 19.45
C ARG A 513 8.48 16.08 18.34
N ARG A 514 9.74 16.27 18.70
CA ARG A 514 10.84 16.51 17.76
C ARG A 514 11.69 15.25 17.73
N GLY A 515 11.45 14.38 16.73
CA GLY A 515 12.14 13.10 16.57
C GLY A 515 11.57 12.30 15.40
N GLY A 516 12.41 11.55 14.69
CA GLY A 516 12.09 10.89 13.41
C GLY A 516 11.12 9.69 13.46
N GLY A 517 10.19 9.68 14.41
CA GLY A 517 9.24 8.59 14.62
C GLY A 517 9.91 7.26 15.01
N ILE A 518 9.11 6.19 15.07
CA ILE A 518 9.64 4.84 15.19
C ILE A 518 10.02 4.34 13.81
N LEU A 519 11.26 3.86 13.67
CA LEU A 519 11.72 3.17 12.48
C LEU A 519 11.83 1.67 12.79
N ALA A 520 10.92 0.90 12.21
CA ALA A 520 10.97 -0.56 12.25
C ALA A 520 12.28 -1.07 11.61
N SER A 521 12.81 -2.18 12.13
CA SER A 521 14.06 -2.76 11.63
C SER A 521 13.99 -3.13 10.14
N GLN A 522 12.85 -3.65 9.68
CA GLN A 522 12.64 -3.96 8.25
C GLN A 522 12.62 -2.70 7.38
N ALA A 523 11.95 -1.63 7.83
CA ALA A 523 11.92 -0.37 7.10
C ALA A 523 13.33 0.24 7.00
N ALA A 524 14.15 0.13 8.05
CA ALA A 524 15.55 0.54 8.02
C ALA A 524 16.38 -0.27 7.02
N ASP A 525 16.21 -1.59 6.99
CA ASP A 525 16.86 -2.50 6.03
C ASP A 525 16.50 -2.14 4.58
N ASN A 526 15.20 -1.95 4.33
CA ASN A 526 14.69 -1.57 3.03
C ASN A 526 15.23 -0.19 2.59
N LEU A 527 15.28 0.81 3.46
CA LEU A 527 15.85 2.12 3.13
C LEU A 527 17.35 2.04 2.82
N PHE A 528 18.10 1.24 3.60
CA PHE A 528 19.52 1.00 3.37
C PHE A 528 19.76 0.37 2.00
N TRP A 529 19.06 -0.71 1.66
CA TRP A 529 19.19 -1.36 0.36
C TRP A 529 18.67 -0.50 -0.80
N PHE A 530 17.59 0.25 -0.60
CA PHE A 530 17.09 1.20 -1.59
C PHE A 530 18.19 2.20 -1.99
N GLY A 531 18.87 2.80 -1.00
CA GLY A 531 19.97 3.73 -1.24
C GLY A 531 21.14 3.09 -1.99
N ARG A 532 21.50 1.85 -1.62
CA ARG A 532 22.55 1.08 -2.32
C ARG A 532 22.17 0.76 -3.76
N TYR A 533 20.94 0.32 -4.03
CA TYR A 533 20.50 0.00 -5.38
C TYR A 533 20.45 1.25 -6.26
N CYS A 534 20.00 2.39 -5.73
CA CYS A 534 20.04 3.67 -6.45
C CYS A 534 21.48 4.05 -6.84
N GLU A 535 22.42 4.01 -5.90
CA GLU A 535 23.83 4.36 -6.19
C GLU A 535 24.47 3.38 -7.16
N ARG A 536 24.22 2.08 -6.99
CA ARG A 536 24.75 1.04 -7.88
C ARG A 536 24.23 1.21 -9.30
N ALA A 537 22.95 1.51 -9.45
CA ALA A 537 22.34 1.76 -10.76
C ALA A 537 22.91 3.03 -11.41
N GLU A 538 23.04 4.13 -10.65
CA GLU A 538 23.66 5.36 -11.13
C GLU A 538 25.10 5.09 -11.61
N MET A 539 25.88 4.33 -10.83
CA MET A 539 27.27 3.99 -11.19
C MET A 539 27.35 3.14 -12.46
N THR A 540 26.53 2.09 -12.58
CA THR A 540 26.46 1.27 -13.81
C THR A 540 26.10 2.13 -15.02
N VAL A 541 25.12 3.03 -14.88
CA VAL A 541 24.71 3.96 -15.95
C VAL A 541 25.84 4.91 -16.33
N ARG A 542 26.62 5.43 -15.36
CA ARG A 542 27.76 6.31 -15.62
C ARG A 542 28.88 5.60 -16.38
N ILE A 543 29.18 4.35 -16.02
CA ILE A 543 30.15 3.52 -16.77
C ILE A 543 29.67 3.33 -18.21
N VAL A 544 28.39 2.98 -18.41
CA VAL A 544 27.79 2.85 -19.74
C VAL A 544 27.87 4.18 -20.52
N ARG A 545 27.55 5.31 -19.88
CA ARG A 545 27.64 6.65 -20.48
C ARG A 545 29.07 6.97 -20.92
N SER A 546 30.07 6.64 -20.11
CA SER A 546 31.49 6.88 -20.41
C SER A 546 31.97 6.04 -21.61
N ILE A 547 31.59 4.75 -21.66
CA ILE A 547 31.89 3.85 -22.79
C ILE A 547 31.23 4.34 -24.09
N LEU A 548 29.97 4.77 -24.04
CA LEU A 548 29.19 5.16 -25.23
C LEU A 548 29.47 6.60 -25.70
N GLY A 549 29.66 7.54 -24.77
CA GLY A 549 29.93 8.96 -25.08
C GLY A 549 31.20 9.13 -25.89
N SER A 550 32.24 8.38 -25.54
CA SER A 550 33.52 8.33 -26.28
C SER A 550 33.45 7.63 -27.64
N SER A 551 32.35 6.92 -27.93
CA SER A 551 32.14 6.23 -29.21
C SER A 551 31.42 7.10 -30.26
N ILE A 552 30.89 8.28 -29.88
CA ILE A 552 30.14 9.19 -30.76
C ILE A 552 30.97 10.41 -31.17
N GLU A 553 32.03 10.77 -30.42
CA GLU A 553 32.99 11.83 -30.79
C GLU A 553 34.01 11.39 -31.87
N VAL A 554 33.77 10.25 -32.53
CA VAL A 554 34.62 9.71 -33.60
C VAL A 554 34.68 10.63 -34.82
N ASP A 555 33.72 11.54 -35.01
CA ASP A 555 33.78 12.58 -36.06
C ASP A 555 34.74 13.75 -35.73
N ALA A 556 35.33 13.80 -34.52
CA ALA A 556 36.28 14.83 -34.08
C ALA A 556 37.70 14.33 -33.77
N GLY A 557 38.00 13.04 -33.98
CA GLY A 557 39.38 12.53 -34.06
C GLY A 557 40.09 12.12 -32.75
N ALA A 558 39.39 11.99 -31.62
CA ALA A 558 39.99 11.46 -30.37
C ALA A 558 39.03 10.48 -29.66
N GLY A 559 39.12 9.18 -29.97
CA GLY A 559 38.40 8.14 -29.22
C GLY A 559 39.13 7.72 -27.95
N ILE A 560 38.39 7.27 -26.92
CA ILE A 560 38.99 6.68 -25.71
C ILE A 560 39.94 5.53 -26.07
N ASN A 561 41.13 5.53 -25.46
CA ASN A 561 42.12 4.47 -25.55
C ASN A 561 41.49 3.07 -25.31
N PRO A 562 41.71 2.08 -26.19
CA PRO A 562 41.20 0.72 -26.03
C PRO A 562 41.45 0.09 -24.65
N ALA A 563 42.61 0.37 -24.03
CA ALA A 563 42.93 -0.14 -22.69
C ALA A 563 42.00 0.43 -21.60
N VAL A 564 41.66 1.72 -21.70
CA VAL A 564 40.69 2.37 -20.78
C VAL A 564 39.30 1.78 -20.99
N ARG A 565 38.91 1.54 -22.24
CA ARG A 565 37.63 0.89 -22.57
C ARG A 565 37.53 -0.52 -21.99
N GLU A 566 38.58 -1.31 -22.08
CA GLU A 566 38.64 -2.65 -21.49
C GLU A 566 38.45 -2.59 -19.97
N LYS A 567 39.10 -1.65 -19.29
CA LYS A 567 38.91 -1.42 -17.85
C LYS A 567 37.49 -0.96 -17.47
N LEU A 568 36.85 -0.14 -18.29
CA LEU A 568 35.44 0.24 -18.08
C LEU A 568 34.50 -0.97 -18.25
N VAL A 569 34.77 -1.86 -19.20
CA VAL A 569 34.01 -3.11 -19.37
C VAL A 569 34.26 -4.07 -18.19
N GLU A 570 35.50 -4.17 -17.70
CA GLU A 570 35.84 -4.94 -16.50
C GLU A 570 35.08 -4.42 -15.26
N LEU A 571 34.90 -3.10 -15.11
CA LEU A 571 34.08 -2.52 -14.05
C LEU A 571 32.60 -2.97 -14.14
N LEU A 572 32.02 -3.06 -15.35
CA LEU A 572 30.66 -3.62 -15.51
C LEU A 572 30.60 -5.09 -15.06
N PHE A 573 31.65 -5.87 -15.29
CA PHE A 573 31.73 -7.25 -14.82
C PHE A 573 31.85 -7.32 -13.30
N LEU A 574 32.73 -6.52 -12.68
CA LEU A 574 32.91 -6.47 -11.22
C LEU A 574 31.64 -6.04 -10.47
N TRP A 575 30.77 -5.26 -11.12
CA TRP A 575 29.47 -4.88 -10.59
C TRP A 575 28.36 -5.92 -10.82
N GLY A 576 28.66 -7.00 -11.54
CA GLY A 576 27.66 -8.00 -11.92
C GLY A 576 26.64 -7.48 -12.94
N ALA A 577 26.98 -6.43 -13.69
CA ALA A 577 26.14 -5.88 -14.75
C ALA A 577 26.28 -6.66 -16.07
N ILE A 578 27.39 -7.40 -16.24
CA ILE A 578 27.63 -8.32 -17.36
C ILE A 578 28.26 -9.62 -16.84
N ARG A 579 28.23 -10.70 -17.63
CA ARG A 579 28.87 -11.98 -17.29
C ARG A 579 30.32 -11.99 -17.78
N ALA A 580 31.14 -12.90 -17.23
CA ALA A 580 32.54 -13.03 -17.64
C ALA A 580 32.73 -13.23 -19.15
N LYS A 581 31.83 -13.99 -19.80
CA LYS A 581 31.84 -14.22 -21.25
C LYS A 581 31.50 -12.97 -22.07
N ASP A 582 30.71 -12.06 -21.49
CA ASP A 582 30.20 -10.87 -22.18
C ASP A 582 31.29 -9.79 -22.31
N GLN A 583 32.38 -9.88 -21.55
CA GLN A 583 33.55 -8.99 -21.65
C GLN A 583 34.26 -9.06 -23.01
N LYS A 584 34.10 -10.17 -23.73
CA LYS A 584 34.68 -10.36 -25.08
C LYS A 584 33.82 -9.79 -26.20
N LEU A 585 32.59 -9.35 -25.88
CA LEU A 585 31.69 -8.73 -26.85
C LEU A 585 32.15 -7.32 -27.18
N SER A 586 31.54 -6.72 -28.20
CA SER A 586 31.77 -5.30 -28.45
C SER A 586 31.27 -4.46 -27.28
N ALA A 587 31.91 -3.31 -27.05
CA ALA A 587 31.59 -2.46 -25.90
C ALA A 587 30.12 -1.98 -25.88
N HIS A 588 29.50 -1.79 -27.06
CA HIS A 588 28.09 -1.41 -27.15
C HIS A 588 27.16 -2.58 -26.82
N GLU A 589 27.52 -3.82 -27.16
CA GLU A 589 26.76 -5.02 -26.75
C GLU A 589 26.86 -5.24 -25.24
N ALA A 590 28.04 -5.07 -24.65
CA ALA A 590 28.22 -5.11 -23.20
C ALA A 590 27.36 -4.04 -22.50
N CYS A 591 27.33 -2.81 -23.02
CA CYS A 591 26.46 -1.74 -22.50
C CYS A 591 24.96 -2.08 -22.62
N ARG A 592 24.54 -2.70 -23.73
CA ARG A 592 23.15 -3.13 -23.93
C ARG A 592 22.74 -4.17 -22.86
N ILE A 593 23.61 -5.14 -22.58
CA ILE A 593 23.39 -6.15 -21.53
C ILE A 593 23.32 -5.48 -20.16
N ALA A 594 24.28 -4.61 -19.84
CA ALA A 594 24.32 -3.88 -18.57
C ALA A 594 23.08 -3.01 -18.32
N LEU A 595 22.47 -2.45 -19.36
CA LEU A 595 21.22 -1.70 -19.24
C LEU A 595 19.99 -2.61 -19.11
N GLY A 596 19.86 -3.64 -19.97
CA GLY A 596 18.57 -4.29 -20.22
C GLY A 596 18.38 -5.72 -19.71
N ASP A 597 19.42 -6.46 -19.33
CA ASP A 597 19.30 -7.89 -18.96
C ASP A 597 18.71 -8.05 -17.55
N GLY A 598 17.45 -8.49 -17.45
CA GLY A 598 16.75 -8.67 -16.16
C GLY A 598 17.21 -9.86 -15.30
N GLY A 599 18.18 -10.66 -15.76
CA GLY A 599 18.72 -11.79 -15.00
C GLY A 599 20.03 -11.50 -14.27
N LEU A 600 20.58 -10.29 -14.41
CA LEU A 600 21.88 -9.92 -13.84
C LEU A 600 21.72 -8.99 -12.63
N PRO A 601 22.36 -9.28 -11.48
CA PRO A 601 22.14 -8.54 -10.24
C PRO A 601 22.62 -7.08 -10.30
N GLY A 602 23.58 -6.76 -11.19
CA GLY A 602 24.12 -5.42 -11.37
C GLY A 602 23.58 -4.67 -12.59
N SER A 603 22.70 -5.28 -13.39
CA SER A 603 22.12 -4.59 -14.54
C SER A 603 21.14 -3.51 -14.09
N VAL A 604 21.00 -2.46 -14.88
CA VAL A 604 20.14 -1.32 -14.53
C VAL A 604 18.67 -1.73 -14.47
N SER A 605 18.22 -2.59 -15.40
CA SER A 605 16.87 -3.16 -15.39
C SER A 605 16.55 -3.89 -14.07
N THR A 606 17.44 -4.80 -13.63
CA THR A 606 17.27 -5.52 -12.36
C THR A 606 17.32 -4.58 -11.16
N LEU A 607 18.25 -3.62 -11.15
CA LEU A 607 18.38 -2.67 -10.05
C LEU A 607 17.18 -1.73 -9.93
N LEU A 608 16.62 -1.26 -11.05
CA LEU A 608 15.35 -0.51 -11.06
C LEU A 608 14.19 -1.38 -10.57
N GLY A 609 14.17 -2.67 -10.95
CA GLY A 609 13.24 -3.66 -10.41
C GLY A 609 13.35 -3.80 -8.88
N ASN A 610 14.56 -3.89 -8.34
CA ASN A 610 14.83 -3.95 -6.91
C ASN A 610 14.44 -2.66 -6.17
N ILE A 611 14.76 -1.49 -6.75
CA ILE A 611 14.36 -0.17 -6.24
C ILE A 611 12.82 -0.11 -6.13
N ARG A 612 12.12 -0.51 -7.20
CA ARG A 612 10.65 -0.57 -7.20
C ARG A 612 10.15 -1.57 -6.15
N GLY A 613 10.68 -2.80 -6.13
CA GLY A 613 10.25 -3.87 -5.23
C GLY A 613 10.41 -3.52 -3.75
N VAL A 614 11.56 -2.96 -3.37
CA VAL A 614 11.81 -2.50 -1.99
C VAL A 614 10.99 -1.25 -1.68
N GLY A 615 10.94 -0.28 -2.61
CA GLY A 615 10.22 0.97 -2.39
C GLY A 615 8.70 0.82 -2.26
N LEU A 616 8.09 -0.23 -2.84
CA LEU A 616 6.68 -0.56 -2.63
C LEU A 616 6.33 -0.77 -1.14
N SER A 617 7.27 -1.30 -0.35
CA SER A 617 7.10 -1.48 1.10
C SER A 617 7.37 -0.21 1.92
N LEU A 618 7.81 0.88 1.28
CA LEU A 618 8.20 2.15 1.91
C LEU A 618 7.31 3.32 1.47
N ARG A 619 6.15 3.05 0.85
CA ARG A 619 5.23 4.09 0.33
C ARG A 619 4.75 5.06 1.39
N ASP A 620 4.55 4.60 2.62
CA ASP A 620 4.17 5.42 3.76
C ASP A 620 5.30 6.38 4.21
N ARG A 621 6.53 6.19 3.72
CA ARG A 621 7.74 6.93 4.12
C ARG A 621 8.31 7.85 3.06
N PHE A 622 7.98 7.66 1.79
CA PHE A 622 8.45 8.52 0.71
C PHE A 622 7.47 9.65 0.43
N ALA A 623 8.01 10.82 0.10
CA ALA A 623 7.21 11.88 -0.51
C ALA A 623 6.63 11.37 -1.85
N PRO A 624 5.42 11.79 -2.23
CA PRO A 624 4.78 11.27 -3.45
C PRO A 624 5.62 11.51 -4.71
N ASP A 625 6.26 12.68 -4.84
CA ASP A 625 7.13 12.98 -5.98
C ASP A 625 8.39 12.11 -6.03
N PHE A 626 9.01 11.85 -4.88
CA PHE A 626 10.15 10.93 -4.78
C PHE A 626 9.74 9.53 -5.27
N TRP A 627 8.61 9.01 -4.76
CA TRP A 627 8.12 7.69 -5.16
C TRP A 627 7.72 7.63 -6.64
N ARG A 628 7.10 8.69 -7.17
CA ARG A 628 6.73 8.80 -8.59
C ARG A 628 7.93 8.71 -9.52
N ILE A 629 9.07 9.33 -9.16
CA ILE A 629 10.31 9.21 -9.95
C ILE A 629 10.98 7.85 -9.71
N ALA A 630 10.97 7.34 -8.48
CA ALA A 630 11.59 6.06 -8.13
C ALA A 630 10.90 4.86 -8.78
N SER A 631 9.58 4.93 -8.93
CA SER A 631 8.75 3.83 -9.45
C SER A 631 8.64 3.77 -10.98
N ARG A 632 9.15 4.77 -11.72
CA ARG A 632 9.09 4.77 -13.19
C ARG A 632 9.75 3.51 -13.77
N PRO A 633 9.17 2.88 -14.80
CA PRO A 633 9.79 1.74 -15.45
C PRO A 633 11.12 2.11 -16.12
N MET A 634 11.88 1.10 -16.53
CA MET A 634 13.05 1.29 -17.38
C MET A 634 12.61 1.93 -18.71
N PRO A 635 13.29 2.99 -19.19
CA PRO A 635 13.03 3.54 -20.51
C PRO A 635 13.18 2.46 -21.60
N LYS A 636 12.29 2.45 -22.58
CA LYS A 636 12.34 1.47 -23.67
C LYS A 636 13.64 1.62 -24.46
N LEU A 637 14.30 0.48 -24.71
CA LEU A 637 15.49 0.40 -25.56
C LEU A 637 15.07 0.18 -27.02
N ASP A 638 14.43 1.19 -27.62
CA ASP A 638 13.83 1.11 -28.97
C ASP A 638 14.84 0.79 -30.10
N SER A 639 16.12 1.04 -29.84
CA SER A 639 17.21 0.73 -30.75
C SER A 639 18.45 0.33 -29.97
N HIS A 640 19.20 -0.64 -30.50
CA HIS A 640 20.47 -1.10 -29.93
C HIS A 640 21.68 -0.32 -30.44
N ARG A 641 21.46 0.78 -31.17
CA ARG A 641 22.53 1.66 -31.65
C ARG A 641 23.14 2.46 -30.49
N PRO A 642 24.46 2.74 -30.50
CA PRO A 642 25.14 3.47 -29.42
C PRO A 642 24.47 4.78 -29.01
N GLY A 643 24.00 5.59 -29.99
CA GLY A 643 23.32 6.86 -29.70
C GLY A 643 22.00 6.72 -28.93
N ALA A 644 21.22 5.67 -29.21
CA ALA A 644 19.98 5.40 -28.49
C ALA A 644 20.26 4.93 -27.06
N LEU A 645 21.25 4.06 -26.88
CA LEU A 645 21.71 3.62 -25.55
C LEU A 645 22.24 4.79 -24.72
N LEU A 646 23.00 5.71 -25.34
CA LEU A 646 23.52 6.90 -24.65
C LEU A 646 22.40 7.86 -24.22
N ARG A 647 21.36 8.05 -25.06
CA ARG A 647 20.18 8.84 -24.70
C ARG A 647 19.53 8.30 -23.42
N VAL A 648 19.30 6.98 -23.38
CA VAL A 648 18.72 6.31 -22.20
C VAL A 648 19.62 6.43 -20.98
N ALA A 649 20.94 6.28 -21.15
CA ALA A 649 21.88 6.49 -20.05
C ALA A 649 21.83 7.92 -19.49
N ARG A 650 21.74 8.95 -20.34
CA ARG A 650 21.59 10.35 -19.90
C ARG A 650 20.30 10.59 -19.14
N GLU A 651 19.18 10.11 -19.67
CA GLU A 651 17.86 10.19 -19.02
C GLU A 651 17.87 9.54 -17.62
N LEU A 652 18.56 8.40 -17.48
CA LEU A 652 18.70 7.72 -16.19
C LEU A 652 19.62 8.47 -15.21
N VAL A 653 20.72 9.08 -15.68
CA VAL A 653 21.54 9.94 -14.82
C VAL A 653 20.73 11.12 -14.28
N GLU A 654 19.95 11.78 -15.13
CA GLU A 654 19.05 12.87 -14.73
C GLU A 654 18.03 12.39 -13.70
N ARG A 655 17.44 11.21 -13.91
CA ARG A 655 16.51 10.58 -12.96
C ARG A 655 17.15 10.33 -11.59
N PHE A 656 18.36 9.75 -11.53
CA PHE A 656 19.04 9.50 -10.26
C PHE A 656 19.49 10.81 -9.59
N GLY A 657 19.89 11.82 -10.36
CA GLY A 657 20.15 13.17 -9.86
C GLY A 657 18.92 13.79 -9.21
N ALA A 658 17.75 13.67 -9.84
CA ALA A 658 16.48 14.14 -9.29
C ALA A 658 16.11 13.40 -7.98
N LEU A 659 16.27 12.07 -7.94
CA LEU A 659 16.05 11.28 -6.72
C LEU A 659 16.98 11.69 -5.58
N ALA A 660 18.26 11.93 -5.88
CA ALA A 660 19.23 12.41 -4.92
C ALA A 660 18.85 13.79 -4.35
N GLY A 661 18.36 14.70 -5.20
CA GLY A 661 17.90 16.03 -4.80
C GLY A 661 16.63 15.98 -3.95
N LEU A 662 15.59 15.28 -4.39
CA LEU A 662 14.35 15.12 -3.62
C LEU A 662 14.57 14.39 -2.30
N GLY A 663 15.40 13.35 -2.27
CA GLY A 663 15.77 12.68 -1.02
C GLY A 663 16.55 13.58 -0.07
N ALA A 664 17.29 14.56 -0.59
CA ALA A 664 17.93 15.58 0.21
C ALA A 664 16.92 16.60 0.74
N GLU A 665 15.95 17.09 -0.03
CA GLU A 665 15.09 18.19 0.44
C GLU A 665 13.78 17.73 1.14
N ASP A 666 13.20 16.61 0.71
CA ASP A 666 11.84 16.21 1.13
C ASP A 666 11.81 15.28 2.36
N MET A 667 12.97 14.77 2.78
CA MET A 667 13.05 13.85 3.91
C MET A 667 13.53 14.56 5.18
N VAL A 668 12.78 14.38 6.27
CA VAL A 668 13.21 14.79 7.61
C VAL A 668 14.54 14.11 7.95
N ARG A 669 15.50 14.86 8.52
CA ARG A 669 16.86 14.41 8.90
C ARG A 669 16.91 13.45 10.12
N GLY A 670 15.95 12.55 10.19
CA GLY A 670 15.84 11.46 11.17
C GLY A 670 16.47 10.15 10.69
N PRO A 671 16.24 9.04 11.41
CA PRO A 671 16.87 7.76 11.10
C PRO A 671 16.55 7.22 9.70
N ALA A 672 15.33 7.42 9.18
CA ALA A 672 14.94 6.93 7.87
C ALA A 672 15.83 7.50 6.73
N TRP A 673 16.00 8.83 6.71
CA TRP A 673 16.92 9.49 5.79
C TRP A 673 18.36 9.02 5.98
N ARG A 674 18.79 8.81 7.22
CA ARG A 674 20.16 8.33 7.51
C ARG A 674 20.43 6.95 6.96
N PHE A 675 19.51 5.99 7.11
CA PHE A 675 19.71 4.65 6.53
C PHE A 675 19.76 4.70 5.00
N LEU A 676 18.89 5.51 4.38
CA LEU A 676 18.92 5.76 2.93
C LEU A 676 20.29 6.31 2.49
N ASP A 677 20.76 7.40 3.12
CA ASP A 677 22.04 8.01 2.73
C ASP A 677 23.23 7.13 3.12
N ILE A 678 23.21 6.43 4.27
CA ILE A 678 24.26 5.44 4.64
C ILE A 678 24.42 4.41 3.53
N GLY A 679 23.33 3.82 3.03
CA GLY A 679 23.40 2.87 1.92
C GLY A 679 24.07 3.48 0.68
N ARG A 680 23.66 4.70 0.33
CA ARG A 680 24.19 5.44 -0.82
C ARG A 680 25.67 5.79 -0.66
N ARG A 681 26.09 6.32 0.49
CA ARG A 681 27.50 6.67 0.80
C ARG A 681 28.40 5.45 0.82
N LEU A 682 27.93 4.34 1.40
CA LEU A 682 28.69 3.10 1.47
C LEU A 682 28.92 2.54 0.07
N GLU A 683 27.88 2.48 -0.77
CA GLU A 683 28.01 2.01 -2.15
C GLU A 683 28.91 2.93 -2.98
N ARG A 684 28.81 4.26 -2.80
CA ARG A 684 29.69 5.23 -3.48
C ARG A 684 31.15 5.08 -3.05
N ALA A 685 31.42 4.90 -1.76
CA ALA A 685 32.78 4.70 -1.25
C ALA A 685 33.41 3.43 -1.83
N LEU A 686 32.65 2.33 -1.90
CA LEU A 686 33.08 1.09 -2.57
C LEU A 686 33.40 1.35 -4.05
N ALA A 687 32.55 2.12 -4.73
CA ALA A 687 32.76 2.45 -6.13
C ALA A 687 34.05 3.25 -6.35
N VAL A 688 34.29 4.30 -5.56
CA VAL A 688 35.51 5.12 -5.65
C VAL A 688 36.77 4.28 -5.44
N CYS A 689 36.77 3.35 -4.47
CA CYS A 689 37.90 2.44 -4.25
C CYS A 689 38.18 1.59 -5.50
N ARG A 690 37.16 0.90 -6.01
CA ARG A 690 37.30 -0.02 -7.15
C ARG A 690 37.63 0.68 -8.46
N MET A 691 37.00 1.82 -8.75
CA MET A 691 37.31 2.63 -9.94
C MET A 691 38.74 3.14 -9.90
N THR A 692 39.19 3.63 -8.74
CA THR A 692 40.58 4.07 -8.55
C THR A 692 41.57 2.92 -8.71
N ARG A 693 41.29 1.74 -8.16
CA ARG A 693 42.14 0.54 -8.33
C ARG A 693 42.25 0.10 -9.80
N GLN A 694 41.21 0.29 -10.60
CA GLN A 694 41.19 -0.12 -12.02
C GLN A 694 41.77 0.93 -12.96
N LEU A 695 41.45 2.22 -12.77
CA LEU A 695 41.81 3.31 -13.68
C LEU A 695 42.97 4.17 -13.16
N GLY A 696 43.14 4.30 -11.84
CA GLY A 696 44.18 5.16 -11.23
C GLY A 696 45.60 4.59 -11.31
N VAL A 697 45.75 3.33 -11.71
CA VAL A 697 47.05 2.68 -11.97
C VAL A 697 47.55 2.92 -13.39
N LEU A 698 46.67 3.37 -14.29
CA LEU A 698 46.98 3.66 -15.67
C LEU A 698 47.63 5.05 -15.78
N PRO A 699 48.82 5.18 -16.40
CA PRO A 699 49.50 6.47 -16.56
C PRO A 699 48.82 7.41 -17.56
N GLU A 700 47.85 6.92 -18.34
CA GLU A 700 47.19 7.67 -19.40
C GLU A 700 46.25 8.77 -18.87
N ALA A 701 46.38 9.98 -19.42
CA ALA A 701 45.49 11.10 -19.10
C ALA A 701 44.02 10.78 -19.39
N ASP A 702 43.73 9.93 -20.38
CA ASP A 702 42.38 9.46 -20.71
C ASP A 702 41.78 8.59 -19.59
N ALA A 703 42.58 7.75 -18.93
CA ALA A 703 42.14 6.92 -17.81
C ALA A 703 41.75 7.77 -16.61
N LEU A 704 42.58 8.77 -16.30
CA LEU A 704 42.32 9.75 -15.26
C LEU A 704 41.14 10.67 -15.60
N GLY A 705 40.98 11.04 -16.88
CA GLY A 705 39.81 11.78 -17.37
C GLY A 705 38.51 11.01 -17.24
N ALA A 706 38.53 9.70 -17.54
CA ALA A 706 37.39 8.80 -17.31
C ALA A 706 37.08 8.66 -15.82
N LEU A 707 38.10 8.52 -14.96
CA LEU A 707 37.92 8.48 -13.51
C LEU A 707 37.29 9.77 -12.97
N LEU A 708 37.71 10.93 -13.46
CA LEU A 708 37.09 12.22 -13.13
C LEU A 708 35.65 12.34 -13.64
N ASP A 709 35.31 11.78 -14.81
CA ASP A 709 33.92 11.77 -15.34
C ASP A 709 32.99 10.91 -14.48
N LEU A 710 33.43 9.69 -14.15
CA LEU A 710 32.66 8.77 -13.31
C LEU A 710 32.35 9.37 -11.93
N CYS A 711 33.27 10.17 -11.40
CA CYS A 711 33.15 10.86 -10.12
C CYS A 711 32.64 12.32 -10.21
N ASP A 712 32.08 12.78 -11.34
CA ASP A 712 31.59 14.17 -11.56
C ASP A 712 32.59 15.27 -11.14
N SER A 713 33.89 15.00 -11.22
CA SER A 713 34.94 15.88 -10.69
C SER A 713 35.74 16.60 -11.78
N GLN A 714 35.36 16.46 -13.06
CA GLN A 714 36.04 17.11 -14.18
C GLN A 714 36.06 18.64 -14.08
N ILE A 715 34.93 19.28 -13.73
CA ILE A 715 34.84 20.75 -13.62
C ILE A 715 35.74 21.24 -12.49
N THR A 716 35.67 20.60 -11.32
CA THR A 716 36.49 20.92 -10.14
C THR A 716 37.99 20.74 -10.41
N TYR A 717 38.36 19.68 -11.13
CA TYR A 717 39.76 19.47 -11.51
C TYR A 717 40.25 20.57 -12.46
N ARG A 718 39.48 20.86 -13.52
CA ARG A 718 39.85 21.85 -14.53
C ARG A 718 39.97 23.25 -13.95
N SER A 719 39.14 23.61 -12.98
CA SER A 719 39.23 24.92 -12.31
C SER A 719 40.48 25.05 -11.42
N ARG A 720 40.97 23.95 -10.83
CA ARG A 720 42.13 23.96 -9.93
C ARG A 720 43.47 23.82 -10.64
N TYR A 721 43.59 22.92 -11.63
CA TYR A 721 44.90 22.53 -12.16
C TYR A 721 45.19 23.03 -13.59
N LEU A 722 44.18 23.54 -14.33
CA LEU A 722 44.30 24.12 -15.69
C LEU A 722 45.17 23.32 -16.70
N SER A 723 45.46 22.05 -16.40
CA SER A 723 46.35 21.16 -17.14
C SER A 723 45.61 19.87 -17.54
N LEU A 724 46.28 19.03 -18.33
CA LEU A 724 45.83 17.65 -18.51
C LEU A 724 45.75 16.92 -17.14
N PRO A 725 44.86 15.92 -16.99
CA PRO A 725 44.78 15.10 -15.78
C PRO A 725 46.13 14.46 -15.42
N LEU A 726 46.62 14.75 -14.21
CA LEU A 726 47.82 14.17 -13.62
C LEU A 726 47.40 13.27 -12.46
N ARG A 727 48.10 12.15 -12.29
CA ARG A 727 47.70 11.10 -11.35
C ARG A 727 47.47 11.63 -9.93
N ASP A 728 48.48 12.22 -9.31
CA ASP A 728 48.40 12.58 -7.89
C ASP A 728 47.35 13.67 -7.63
N PRO A 729 47.26 14.76 -8.44
CA PRO A 729 46.16 15.71 -8.31
C PRO A 729 44.75 15.11 -8.47
N VAL A 730 44.58 14.13 -9.37
CA VAL A 730 43.29 13.43 -9.55
C VAL A 730 42.98 12.55 -8.34
N LEU A 731 43.94 11.76 -7.88
CA LEU A 731 43.74 10.86 -6.77
C LEU A 731 43.56 11.63 -5.45
N ASP A 732 44.27 12.74 -5.24
CA ASP A 732 44.07 13.63 -4.10
C ASP A 732 42.63 14.18 -4.06
N LEU A 733 42.15 14.71 -5.20
CA LEU A 733 40.78 15.21 -5.35
C LEU A 733 39.70 14.14 -5.10
N LEU A 734 39.96 12.89 -5.49
CA LEU A 734 38.97 11.80 -5.40
C LEU A 734 39.07 10.98 -4.12
N LEU A 735 40.20 11.01 -3.42
CA LEU A 735 40.40 10.20 -2.21
C LEU A 735 40.48 11.06 -0.96
N LEU A 736 41.20 12.18 -0.99
CA LEU A 736 41.61 12.93 0.20
C LEU A 736 40.91 14.27 0.39
N ASP A 737 40.32 14.85 -0.67
CA ASP A 737 39.62 16.13 -0.58
C ASP A 737 38.29 16.02 0.20
N GLY A 738 38.30 16.45 1.46
CA GLY A 738 37.12 16.45 2.33
C GLY A 738 36.02 17.45 1.96
N GLU A 739 36.24 18.37 1.02
CA GLU A 739 35.21 19.28 0.52
C GLU A 739 34.50 18.75 -0.73
N ASN A 740 35.07 17.74 -1.40
CA ASN A 740 34.47 17.13 -2.57
C ASN A 740 33.41 16.07 -2.17
N PRO A 741 32.10 16.26 -2.47
CA PRO A 741 31.05 15.31 -2.09
C PRO A 741 31.15 13.94 -2.76
N ARG A 742 32.09 13.78 -3.69
CA ARG A 742 32.38 12.53 -4.42
C ARG A 742 33.64 11.84 -3.91
N SER A 743 34.44 12.47 -3.04
CA SER A 743 35.68 11.87 -2.54
C SER A 743 35.42 10.73 -1.55
N LEU A 744 36.40 9.83 -1.42
CA LEU A 744 36.38 8.74 -0.46
C LEU A 744 36.30 9.25 0.98
N VAL A 745 37.17 10.20 1.36
CA VAL A 745 37.17 10.81 2.70
C VAL A 745 35.82 11.46 3.03
N PHE A 746 35.21 12.19 2.10
CA PHE A 746 33.88 12.77 2.34
C PHE A 746 32.82 11.70 2.63
N GLN A 747 32.83 10.59 1.87
CA GLN A 747 31.88 9.50 2.11
C GLN A 747 32.10 8.88 3.49
N LEU A 748 33.36 8.61 3.87
CA LEU A 748 33.72 8.00 5.15
C LEU A 748 33.38 8.91 6.34
N GLN A 749 33.64 10.21 6.23
CA GLN A 749 33.25 11.20 7.24
C GLN A 749 31.73 11.30 7.40
N THR A 750 31.00 11.31 6.28
CA THR A 750 29.53 11.35 6.30
C THR A 750 28.94 10.08 6.90
N LEU A 751 29.47 8.90 6.55
CA LEU A 751 29.11 7.63 7.17
C LEU A 751 29.34 7.67 8.68
N ALA A 752 30.51 8.14 9.13
CA ALA A 752 30.83 8.25 10.55
C ALA A 752 29.83 9.16 11.29
N ALA A 753 29.49 10.32 10.69
CA ALA A 753 28.52 11.24 11.23
C ALA A 753 27.11 10.64 11.32
N HIS A 754 26.69 9.85 10.33
CA HIS A 754 25.39 9.18 10.36
C HIS A 754 25.33 8.08 11.41
N VAL A 755 26.32 7.19 11.46
CA VAL A 755 26.35 6.06 12.40
C VAL A 755 26.46 6.54 13.84
N THR A 756 27.18 7.65 14.10
CA THR A 756 27.35 8.21 15.45
C THR A 756 26.03 8.63 16.10
N VAL A 757 25.04 9.07 15.33
CA VAL A 757 23.76 9.56 15.86
C VAL A 757 22.65 8.52 15.84
N LEU A 758 22.92 7.30 15.35
CA LEU A 758 21.99 6.20 15.44
C LEU A 758 21.85 5.74 16.90
N PRO A 759 20.67 5.22 17.30
CA PRO A 759 20.43 4.81 18.67
C PRO A 759 21.30 3.61 19.07
N ALA A 760 22.05 3.74 20.16
CA ALA A 760 22.77 2.65 20.81
C ALA A 760 21.84 1.85 21.74
N LEU A 761 22.10 0.56 21.89
CA LEU A 761 21.44 -0.33 22.87
C LEU A 761 22.31 -0.52 24.12
N GLY A 762 23.63 -0.43 23.99
CA GLY A 762 24.56 -0.54 25.12
C GLY A 762 24.53 0.68 26.03
N GLU A 763 24.49 0.46 27.34
CA GLU A 763 24.58 1.51 28.37
C GLU A 763 26.03 1.80 28.80
N ASP A 764 27.00 1.04 28.30
CA ASP A 764 28.42 1.11 28.67
C ASP A 764 29.20 2.24 27.98
N ASN A 765 28.53 3.03 27.12
CA ASN A 765 29.10 4.08 26.27
C ASN A 765 30.23 3.60 25.32
N LEU A 766 30.38 2.29 25.10
CA LEU A 766 31.34 1.76 24.15
C LEU A 766 30.78 1.87 22.72
N PRO A 767 31.61 2.23 21.72
CA PRO A 767 31.15 2.27 20.34
C PRO A 767 30.81 0.86 19.87
N GLU A 768 29.55 0.68 19.43
CA GLU A 768 29.09 -0.56 18.83
C GLU A 768 29.81 -0.86 17.50
N ALA A 769 29.73 -2.11 17.03
CA ALA A 769 30.47 -2.58 15.85
C ALA A 769 30.36 -1.67 14.61
N PRO A 770 29.17 -1.16 14.19
CA PRO A 770 29.08 -0.26 13.05
C PRO A 770 29.95 1.00 13.18
N LEU A 771 29.98 1.61 14.37
CA LEU A 771 30.75 2.83 14.59
C LEU A 771 32.27 2.54 14.61
N ARG A 772 32.67 1.40 15.18
CA ARG A 772 34.07 0.96 15.17
C ARG A 772 34.58 0.73 13.76
N GLU A 773 33.82 0.00 12.93
CA GLU A 773 34.22 -0.26 11.54
C GLU A 773 34.30 1.02 10.72
N THR A 774 33.34 1.93 10.88
CA THR A 774 33.36 3.21 10.16
C THR A 774 34.56 4.06 10.55
N ARG A 775 34.89 4.15 11.86
CA ARG A 775 36.07 4.87 12.34
C ARG A 775 37.37 4.23 11.86
N ALA A 776 37.44 2.91 11.84
CA ALA A 776 38.61 2.18 11.37
C ALA A 776 38.85 2.35 9.86
N ALA A 777 37.78 2.46 9.06
CA ALA A 777 37.89 2.77 7.63
C ALA A 777 38.34 4.22 7.38
N LEU A 778 37.92 5.18 8.20
CA LEU A 778 38.28 6.59 8.07
C LEU A 778 39.70 6.91 8.57
N ALA A 779 40.13 6.27 9.66
CA ALA A 779 41.35 6.65 10.38
C ALA A 779 42.62 6.76 9.50
N PRO A 780 42.90 5.85 8.55
CA PRO A 780 44.11 5.95 7.72
C PRO A 780 44.19 7.24 6.91
N PHE A 781 43.05 7.80 6.48
CA PHE A 781 42.98 8.93 5.57
C PHE A 781 43.07 10.31 6.27
N LEU A 782 42.99 10.36 7.60
CA LEU A 782 42.98 11.63 8.35
C LEU A 782 44.34 12.36 8.37
N SER A 783 45.43 11.63 8.13
CA SER A 783 46.79 12.18 8.14
C SER A 783 47.63 11.71 6.93
N LEU A 784 46.97 11.15 5.92
CA LEU A 784 47.63 10.58 4.76
C LEU A 784 47.98 11.67 3.74
N THR A 785 49.14 11.55 3.11
CA THR A 785 49.46 12.28 1.88
C THR A 785 49.29 11.36 0.69
N ILE A 786 49.10 11.93 -0.50
CA ILE A 786 48.79 11.15 -1.70
C ILE A 786 49.87 10.13 -2.06
N ASP A 787 51.13 10.41 -1.72
CA ASP A 787 52.27 9.51 -1.96
C ASP A 787 52.17 8.19 -1.18
N ALA A 788 51.42 8.17 -0.07
CA ALA A 788 51.24 7.01 0.78
C ALA A 788 49.99 6.19 0.43
N VAL A 789 49.23 6.57 -0.61
CA VAL A 789 48.07 5.82 -1.08
C VAL A 789 48.52 4.71 -2.02
N ASP A 790 48.21 3.46 -1.66
CA ASP A 790 48.46 2.27 -2.48
C ASP A 790 47.22 1.37 -2.64
N ASP A 791 47.36 0.32 -3.46
CA ASP A 791 46.29 -0.65 -3.72
C ASP A 791 45.88 -1.42 -2.44
N ALA A 792 46.84 -1.71 -1.55
CA ALA A 792 46.61 -2.45 -0.32
C ALA A 792 45.68 -1.68 0.62
N LEU A 793 45.92 -0.37 0.78
CA LEU A 793 45.07 0.52 1.57
C LEU A 793 43.65 0.59 1.00
N LEU A 794 43.50 0.74 -0.31
CA LEU A 794 42.19 0.78 -0.97
C LEU A 794 41.44 -0.57 -0.84
N GLY A 795 42.15 -1.70 -0.93
CA GLY A 795 41.58 -3.03 -0.75
C GLY A 795 41.13 -3.31 0.68
N GLU A 796 41.93 -2.91 1.67
CA GLU A 796 41.55 -2.99 3.08
C GLU A 796 40.36 -2.08 3.40
N THR A 797 40.31 -0.88 2.80
CA THR A 797 39.16 0.03 2.94
C THR A 797 37.89 -0.58 2.34
N GLU A 798 37.97 -1.21 1.17
CA GLU A 798 36.85 -1.93 0.55
C GLU A 798 36.34 -3.05 1.48
N ARG A 799 37.26 -3.87 2.02
CA ARG A 799 36.92 -4.95 2.95
C ARG A 799 36.20 -4.43 4.20
N ARG A 800 36.68 -3.31 4.77
CA ARG A 800 36.03 -2.67 5.94
C ARG A 800 34.67 -2.10 5.62
N LEU A 801 34.45 -1.53 4.44
CA LEU A 801 33.13 -1.06 4.01
C LEU A 801 32.13 -2.22 3.87
N LEU A 802 32.59 -3.39 3.42
CA LEU A 802 31.76 -4.61 3.39
C LEU A 802 31.45 -5.11 4.81
N THR A 803 32.45 -5.18 5.70
CA THR A 803 32.24 -5.53 7.12
C THR A 803 31.33 -4.53 7.84
N LEU A 804 31.41 -3.24 7.51
CA LEU A 804 30.49 -2.21 8.01
C LEU A 804 29.05 -2.51 7.59
N SER A 805 28.83 -2.90 6.33
CA SER A 805 27.51 -3.30 5.85
C SER A 805 26.94 -4.45 6.67
N GLU A 806 27.75 -5.49 6.93
CA GLU A 806 27.35 -6.64 7.75
C GLU A 806 27.07 -6.24 9.20
N ALA A 807 27.91 -5.39 9.79
CA ALA A 807 27.73 -4.89 11.15
C ALA A 807 26.45 -4.07 11.30
N ILE A 808 26.12 -3.22 10.32
CA ILE A 808 24.86 -2.47 10.28
C ILE A 808 23.68 -3.44 10.23
N SER A 809 23.73 -4.44 9.33
CA SER A 809 22.66 -5.43 9.20
C SER A 809 22.46 -6.24 10.48
N ALA A 810 23.54 -6.73 11.07
CA ALA A 810 23.49 -7.53 12.31
C ALA A 810 22.92 -6.74 13.49
N ARG A 811 23.15 -5.42 13.54
CA ARG A 811 22.77 -4.57 14.67
C ARG A 811 21.37 -3.95 14.54
N TYR A 812 20.98 -3.54 13.35
CA TYR A 812 19.77 -2.72 13.16
C TYR A 812 18.64 -3.45 12.44
N PHE A 813 18.92 -4.49 11.67
CA PHE A 813 17.94 -5.15 10.81
C PHE A 813 17.44 -6.45 11.42
N LEU A 814 16.33 -6.96 10.89
CA LEU A 814 15.85 -8.28 11.26
C LEU A 814 16.89 -9.30 10.77
N GLN A 815 17.55 -9.98 11.70
CA GLN A 815 18.27 -11.18 11.33
C GLN A 815 17.21 -12.17 10.84
N PHE A 816 17.17 -12.41 9.53
CA PHE A 816 16.68 -13.70 9.07
C PHE A 816 17.52 -14.71 9.84
N GLU A 817 16.89 -15.54 10.68
CA GLU A 817 17.46 -16.85 10.91
C GLU A 817 17.67 -17.41 9.51
N ARG A 818 18.92 -17.38 9.02
CA ARG A 818 19.36 -18.32 8.02
C ARG A 818 19.02 -19.63 8.68
N SER A 819 17.97 -20.28 8.21
CA SER A 819 17.71 -21.67 8.52
C SER A 819 18.92 -22.45 8.02
N GLU A 820 19.96 -22.52 8.86
CA GLU A 820 20.95 -23.56 8.74
C GLU A 820 20.16 -24.85 8.84
N PRO A 821 20.25 -25.74 7.83
CA PRO A 821 19.69 -27.06 8.00
C PRO A 821 20.41 -27.65 9.21
N VAL A 822 19.67 -27.87 10.29
CA VAL A 822 20.12 -28.62 11.45
C VAL A 822 20.72 -29.91 10.91
N VAL A 823 22.05 -29.98 10.85
CA VAL A 823 22.78 -31.20 10.59
C VAL A 823 22.52 -32.04 11.82
N ARG A 824 21.47 -32.86 11.75
CA ARG A 824 21.18 -33.89 12.72
C ARG A 824 22.43 -34.75 12.81
N SER A 825 23.11 -34.62 13.94
CA SER A 825 24.05 -35.58 14.46
C SER A 825 23.39 -36.97 14.50
N ASN A 826 23.77 -37.79 13.54
CA ASN A 826 23.87 -39.24 13.67
C ASN A 826 25.35 -39.53 13.40
N LEU A 827 26.10 -40.37 14.10
CA LEU A 827 25.96 -41.27 15.24
C LEU A 827 27.29 -42.05 15.14
N LEU A 828 27.93 -42.38 16.27
CA LEU A 828 28.79 -43.57 16.40
C LEU A 828 29.94 -43.75 15.38
N VAL A 829 31.16 -43.39 15.79
CA VAL A 829 32.35 -44.25 16.02
C VAL A 829 33.53 -43.35 16.35
#